data_AF-A0A924F051-F1
#
_entry.id   AF-A0A924F051-F1
#
_cell.length_a   1.000
_cell.length_b   1.000
_cell.length_c   1.000
_cell.angle_alpha   90.00
_cell.angle_beta   90.00
_cell.angle_gamma   90.00
#
_symmetry.space_group_name_H-M   'P 1'
#
loop_
_entity.id
_entity.type
_entity.pdbx_description
1 polymer ?
#
loop_
_entity_poly.entity_id
_entity_poly.type
_entity_poly.pdbx_seq_one_letter_code
_entity_poly.pdbx_strand_id
1 'polypeptide(L)'
;MTARITSGEPSRRNAHLITRMNALMITRIITRIITRMMTSGSGARPASRHARAGVCARHHAMSVAALLAAAGALLAATPAGAQQPTWSTCTDTAGGRDCAPQHGMTRRERDEAQALYNAPSTRREHGPFTVPADSMVRGSLAVIGGPVRISGTVDGSLLVVNGDVTFDAGAVVSGSVAVLGGRVTGADTARIGRLRMDEDSVRYVIEDGVLHIDAPFEEIWRLLGQGKPTGGIGMRLALTRTYNRVEGLPIEFGPRLRYHTPLGTVAADVFGVFRTGSRLEWTGNNVGHSARVELRMGRSEHWSVGGRLFDVVAPVESWQLSDVETGLAAFIAHSDYRDYYDTHGGSSFIAFRDGRALRGSIEVSRETWGPRRTLNPFTLWRNDEPWRENPVFDRARYLRTQARLSYDTRTDPIRPRSGWWLQGEYEVGDGDHDTFGTERATPVPSPDRQVRYGRGMLDLRRYSRLSRTAQVNTRVMVGGLLHGDALPLQRRLSLSGPGANTGFGFRERVTTPDRLQCSAAELLPGLPALCDRMVLLSMDYRHDINWLVDLFGGARMIQTDRSGYGGWLLFTDVGRGWLHSPRAAQPATTADSPRGFEALQTSVGAGLELGQGGIYVAKALGAPPSRGVQVFVRLVRRY
;
A
#
# COMPACT_ATOMS: atom_id res chain seq x y z
N MET A 1 13.71 5.43 58.53
CA MET A 1 14.21 4.05 58.72
C MET A 1 15.08 3.68 57.54
N THR A 2 16.38 3.71 57.76
CA THR A 2 17.46 3.32 56.85
C THR A 2 17.58 1.79 56.77
N ALA A 3 17.77 1.25 55.57
CA ALA A 3 18.53 0.01 55.39
C ALA A 3 19.16 -0.03 53.99
N ARG A 4 20.49 -0.08 53.98
CA ARG A 4 21.39 -0.24 52.84
C ARG A 4 22.03 -1.62 53.02
N ILE A 5 21.91 -2.55 52.07
CA ILE A 5 22.76 -3.75 52.01
C ILE A 5 23.11 -4.06 50.54
N THR A 6 24.35 -4.47 50.39
CA THR A 6 25.25 -4.62 49.24
C THR A 6 25.11 -5.92 48.43
N SER A 7 25.52 -5.82 47.15
CA SER A 7 26.16 -6.80 46.25
C SER A 7 26.05 -8.31 46.49
N GLY A 8 25.66 -9.04 45.43
CA GLY A 8 25.95 -10.47 45.26
C GLY A 8 25.67 -10.92 43.81
N GLU A 9 26.72 -11.21 43.07
CA GLU A 9 26.70 -11.83 41.74
C GLU A 9 26.48 -13.36 41.88
N PRO A 10 25.75 -14.04 40.97
CA PRO A 10 25.99 -15.47 40.79
C PRO A 10 26.18 -15.92 39.32
N SER A 11 27.37 -16.47 39.13
CA SER A 11 27.82 -17.57 38.26
C SER A 11 26.98 -18.05 37.06
N ARG A 12 27.61 -17.93 35.89
CA ARG A 12 27.44 -18.79 34.71
C ARG A 12 27.80 -20.25 35.04
N ARG A 13 26.83 -21.16 35.00
CA ARG A 13 26.96 -22.59 34.63
C ARG A 13 25.60 -23.26 34.88
N ASN A 14 24.83 -23.50 33.81
CA ASN A 14 23.84 -24.59 33.64
C ASN A 14 22.93 -24.34 32.41
N ALA A 15 23.51 -24.22 31.21
CA ALA A 15 22.73 -24.16 29.96
C ALA A 15 23.45 -24.84 28.78
N HIS A 16 24.26 -25.86 29.06
CA HIS A 16 24.97 -26.64 28.04
C HIS A 16 24.73 -28.12 28.25
N LEU A 17 23.55 -28.63 27.87
CA LEU A 17 23.40 -30.08 27.64
C LEU A 17 22.21 -30.51 26.75
N ILE A 18 21.36 -29.60 26.25
CA ILE A 18 20.22 -29.97 25.38
C ILE A 18 20.41 -29.51 23.91
N THR A 19 21.54 -28.89 23.56
CA THR A 19 21.77 -28.32 22.21
C THR A 19 22.71 -29.16 21.32
N ARG A 20 23.14 -30.36 21.74
CA ARG A 20 24.17 -31.13 20.99
C ARG A 20 23.69 -32.35 20.21
N MET A 21 22.42 -32.75 20.27
CA MET A 21 21.95 -33.95 19.55
C MET A 21 21.28 -33.72 18.19
N ASN A 22 20.91 -32.50 17.81
CA ASN A 22 20.29 -32.23 16.48
C ASN A 22 21.23 -31.62 15.43
N ALA A 23 22.46 -31.25 15.80
CA ALA A 23 23.40 -30.59 14.88
C ALA A 23 24.20 -31.56 14.00
N LEU A 24 24.45 -32.79 14.43
CA LEU A 24 25.28 -33.74 13.69
C LEU A 24 24.57 -34.46 12.53
N MET A 25 23.23 -34.48 12.53
CA MET A 25 22.45 -35.15 11.48
C MET A 25 22.27 -34.26 10.23
N ILE A 26 22.18 -32.93 10.43
CA ILE A 26 21.97 -31.95 9.36
C ILE A 26 23.26 -31.69 8.56
N THR A 27 24.43 -31.71 9.20
CA THR A 27 25.72 -31.50 8.52
C THR A 27 26.05 -32.63 7.53
N ARG A 28 25.67 -33.88 7.82
CA ARG A 28 25.95 -35.03 6.94
C ARG A 28 25.11 -35.07 5.66
N ILE A 29 23.93 -34.44 5.65
CA ILE A 29 23.06 -34.37 4.46
C ILE A 29 23.55 -33.27 3.51
N ILE A 30 24.04 -32.16 4.04
CA ILE A 30 24.52 -31.00 3.26
C ILE A 30 25.84 -31.31 2.52
N THR A 31 26.77 -32.06 3.14
CA THR A 31 28.05 -32.40 2.49
C THR A 31 27.87 -33.34 1.28
N ARG A 32 26.84 -34.20 1.25
CA ARG A 32 26.59 -35.12 0.12
C ARG A 32 25.98 -34.45 -1.12
N ILE A 33 25.34 -33.29 -0.96
CA ILE A 33 24.74 -32.54 -2.07
C ILE A 33 25.79 -31.66 -2.78
N ILE A 34 26.78 -31.17 -2.03
CA ILE A 34 27.82 -30.26 -2.53
C ILE A 34 28.84 -30.98 -3.43
N THR A 35 29.12 -32.27 -3.21
CA THR A 35 30.09 -33.02 -4.02
C THR A 35 29.59 -33.42 -5.41
N ARG A 36 28.28 -33.28 -5.70
CA ARG A 36 27.66 -33.78 -6.95
C ARG A 36 27.37 -32.70 -8.00
N MET A 37 27.63 -31.43 -7.72
CA MET A 37 27.38 -30.31 -8.64
C MET A 37 28.65 -29.63 -9.21
N MET A 38 29.84 -30.09 -8.82
CA MET A 38 31.12 -29.56 -9.33
C MET A 38 31.75 -30.47 -10.39
N THR A 39 31.12 -30.66 -11.55
CA THR A 39 31.81 -31.12 -12.77
C THR A 39 31.01 -30.73 -14.03
N SER A 40 31.45 -29.69 -14.74
CA SER A 40 31.13 -29.30 -16.14
C SER A 40 31.39 -27.78 -16.24
N GLY A 41 32.55 -27.30 -16.67
CA GLY A 41 32.97 -27.18 -18.08
C GLY A 41 33.00 -25.68 -18.45
N SER A 42 34.08 -24.95 -18.19
CA SER A 42 35.20 -24.61 -19.09
C SER A 42 34.93 -23.51 -20.14
N GLY A 43 35.56 -22.34 -19.92
CA GLY A 43 36.35 -21.62 -20.92
C GLY A 43 35.72 -20.45 -21.70
N ALA A 44 36.23 -19.23 -21.51
CA ALA A 44 36.70 -18.33 -22.60
C ALA A 44 37.31 -17.02 -22.05
N ARG A 45 38.37 -16.55 -22.73
CA ARG A 45 39.25 -15.40 -22.44
C ARG A 45 38.66 -14.04 -22.88
N PRO A 46 39.19 -12.89 -22.39
CA PRO A 46 38.71 -11.56 -22.74
C PRO A 46 39.44 -10.96 -23.96
N ALA A 47 38.77 -10.07 -24.70
CA ALA A 47 39.38 -9.22 -25.71
C ALA A 47 39.00 -7.74 -25.49
N SER A 48 39.95 -6.90 -25.87
CA SER A 48 40.18 -5.53 -25.45
C SER A 48 39.77 -4.47 -26.49
N ARG A 49 39.41 -3.29 -25.95
CA ARG A 49 39.79 -1.91 -26.37
C ARG A 49 39.37 -1.30 -27.73
N HIS A 50 39.20 0.03 -27.62
CA HIS A 50 39.22 1.10 -28.63
C HIS A 50 37.91 1.29 -29.44
N ALA A 51 37.42 2.49 -29.75
CA ALA A 51 37.83 3.87 -29.51
C ALA A 51 36.63 4.81 -29.81
N ARG A 52 36.80 6.07 -29.39
CA ARG A 52 35.94 7.25 -29.56
C ARG A 52 35.38 7.43 -30.98
N ALA A 53 34.12 7.88 -31.05
CA ALA A 53 33.65 8.81 -32.06
C ALA A 53 32.55 9.68 -31.45
N GLY A 54 32.74 10.99 -31.46
CA GLY A 54 31.73 11.97 -31.05
C GLY A 54 30.58 12.00 -32.05
N VAL A 55 29.36 12.10 -31.53
CA VAL A 55 28.17 12.39 -32.33
C VAL A 55 27.39 13.48 -31.63
N CYS A 56 27.17 14.55 -32.39
CA CYS A 56 26.39 15.73 -32.04
C CYS A 56 25.00 15.37 -31.48
N ALA A 57 24.64 16.13 -30.45
CA ALA A 57 23.36 16.13 -29.77
C ALA A 57 22.18 16.31 -30.72
N ARG A 58 21.35 15.26 -30.85
CA ARG A 58 19.95 15.37 -31.30
C ARG A 58 19.13 14.26 -30.67
N HIS A 59 18.92 14.25 -29.35
CA HIS A 59 18.09 13.23 -28.71
C HIS A 59 17.10 13.82 -27.68
N HIS A 60 15.83 13.47 -27.92
CA HIS A 60 14.73 13.26 -26.95
C HIS A 60 13.85 14.45 -26.51
N ALA A 61 13.02 14.93 -27.44
CA ALA A 61 11.65 15.39 -27.14
C ALA A 61 10.62 14.22 -27.12
N MET A 62 11.10 12.96 -27.14
CA MET A 62 10.31 11.73 -27.02
C MET A 62 10.32 11.27 -25.56
N SER A 63 9.58 11.93 -24.66
CA SER A 63 9.51 11.46 -23.26
C SER A 63 8.21 11.77 -22.51
N VAL A 64 7.36 12.68 -22.99
CA VAL A 64 6.05 12.92 -22.34
C VAL A 64 4.92 12.40 -23.20
N ALA A 65 4.96 12.65 -24.52
CA ALA A 65 3.97 12.11 -25.45
C ALA A 65 4.00 10.58 -25.52
N ALA A 66 5.16 9.93 -25.43
CA ALA A 66 5.25 8.46 -25.44
C ALA A 66 4.78 7.83 -24.13
N LEU A 67 4.96 8.49 -22.97
CA LEU A 67 4.45 8.04 -21.67
C LEU A 67 2.96 8.33 -21.52
N LEU A 68 2.47 9.47 -22.02
CA LEU A 68 1.05 9.80 -22.11
C LEU A 68 0.35 8.99 -23.20
N ALA A 69 1.03 8.60 -24.27
CA ALA A 69 0.49 7.68 -25.28
C ALA A 69 0.61 6.23 -24.84
N ALA A 70 1.56 5.84 -23.97
CA ALA A 70 1.58 4.52 -23.34
C ALA A 70 0.52 4.44 -22.24
N ALA A 71 0.39 5.46 -21.38
CA ALA A 71 -0.71 5.58 -20.42
C ALA A 71 -2.06 5.72 -21.15
N GLY A 72 -2.07 6.49 -22.24
CA GLY A 72 -3.20 6.68 -23.13
C GLY A 72 -3.55 5.42 -23.91
N ALA A 73 -2.59 4.60 -24.34
CA ALA A 73 -2.81 3.29 -24.97
C ALA A 73 -3.08 2.19 -23.95
N LEU A 74 -2.71 2.35 -22.67
CA LEU A 74 -3.16 1.52 -21.55
C LEU A 74 -4.59 1.88 -21.13
N LEU A 75 -4.98 3.15 -21.28
CA LEU A 75 -6.34 3.66 -21.08
C LEU A 75 -7.24 3.42 -22.31
N ALA A 76 -6.66 3.40 -23.52
CA ALA A 76 -7.32 3.20 -24.81
C ALA A 76 -7.13 1.78 -25.36
N ALA A 77 -6.40 0.91 -24.65
CA ALA A 77 -6.56 -0.53 -24.73
C ALA A 77 -7.96 -0.86 -24.19
N THR A 78 -8.93 -0.55 -25.04
CA THR A 78 -10.37 -0.76 -24.97
C THR A 78 -11.11 -0.02 -23.84
N PRO A 79 -12.30 0.56 -24.12
CA PRO A 79 -13.37 0.54 -23.15
C PRO A 79 -13.87 -0.93 -23.07
N ALA A 80 -12.99 -1.87 -22.72
CA ALA A 80 -13.43 -3.18 -22.32
C ALA A 80 -14.14 -2.94 -21.00
N GLY A 81 -15.41 -3.33 -20.92
CA GLY A 81 -16.12 -3.41 -19.65
C GLY A 81 -15.15 -4.01 -18.64
N ALA A 82 -14.92 -3.28 -17.55
CA ALA A 82 -14.03 -3.65 -16.44
C ALA A 82 -13.90 -5.17 -16.39
N GLN A 83 -12.73 -5.72 -16.75
CA GLN A 83 -12.51 -7.17 -16.84
C GLN A 83 -13.18 -7.81 -15.63
N GLN A 84 -14.33 -8.47 -15.88
CA GLN A 84 -15.05 -9.16 -14.81
C GLN A 84 -14.04 -10.07 -14.11
N PRO A 85 -14.08 -10.22 -12.78
CA PRO A 85 -13.25 -11.19 -12.08
C PRO A 85 -13.41 -12.58 -12.71
N THR A 86 -12.56 -12.95 -13.66
CA THR A 86 -12.66 -14.25 -14.31
C THR A 86 -11.66 -15.20 -13.71
N TRP A 87 -12.11 -16.39 -13.33
CA TRP A 87 -11.24 -17.50 -12.96
C TRP A 87 -11.75 -18.76 -13.64
N SER A 88 -10.87 -19.68 -14.01
CA SER A 88 -11.29 -20.96 -14.54
C SER A 88 -11.46 -21.96 -13.39
N THR A 89 -12.58 -22.67 -13.39
CA THR A 89 -12.71 -23.91 -12.61
C THR A 89 -12.50 -25.07 -13.55
N CYS A 90 -11.48 -25.88 -13.27
CA CYS A 90 -11.18 -27.08 -14.05
C CYS A 90 -11.68 -28.32 -13.32
N THR A 91 -12.39 -29.17 -14.03
CA THR A 91 -12.87 -30.48 -13.57
C THR A 91 -12.30 -31.56 -14.47
N ASP A 92 -11.73 -32.59 -13.84
CA ASP A 92 -11.27 -33.77 -14.57
C ASP A 92 -12.50 -34.63 -14.91
N THR A 93 -12.83 -34.70 -16.19
CA THR A 93 -13.94 -35.52 -16.73
C THR A 93 -13.38 -36.75 -17.45
N ALA A 94 -14.22 -37.74 -17.74
CA ALA A 94 -13.83 -38.93 -18.50
C ALA A 94 -13.25 -38.61 -19.89
N GLY A 95 -13.53 -37.42 -20.44
CA GLY A 95 -13.00 -36.95 -21.73
C GLY A 95 -11.78 -36.01 -21.63
N GLY A 96 -11.22 -35.78 -20.43
CA GLY A 96 -10.11 -34.86 -20.19
C GLY A 96 -10.45 -33.76 -19.18
N ARG A 97 -9.51 -32.83 -18.99
CA ARG A 97 -9.68 -31.68 -18.09
C ARG A 97 -10.51 -30.59 -18.78
N ASP A 98 -11.75 -30.41 -18.34
CA ASP A 98 -12.62 -29.34 -18.82
C ASP A 98 -12.49 -28.12 -17.90
N CYS A 99 -12.24 -26.94 -18.47
CA CYS A 99 -12.01 -25.70 -17.73
C CYS A 99 -13.01 -24.63 -18.17
N ALA A 100 -14.04 -24.40 -17.35
CA ALA A 100 -15.04 -23.36 -17.61
C ALA A 100 -14.63 -22.02 -16.97
N PRO A 101 -14.71 -20.89 -17.70
CA PRO A 101 -14.53 -19.56 -17.12
C PRO A 101 -15.72 -19.20 -16.23
N GLN A 102 -15.43 -18.82 -14.99
CA GLN A 102 -16.37 -18.27 -14.03
C GLN A 102 -16.21 -16.74 -14.01
N HIS A 103 -17.32 -16.02 -13.87
CA HIS A 103 -17.34 -14.56 -13.79
C HIS A 103 -17.82 -14.13 -12.41
N GLY A 104 -16.96 -13.50 -11.61
CA GLY A 104 -17.33 -12.89 -10.34
C GLY A 104 -18.01 -11.54 -10.53
N MET A 105 -18.59 -11.03 -9.44
CA MET A 105 -19.25 -9.73 -9.46
C MET A 105 -18.26 -8.56 -9.52
N THR A 106 -18.54 -7.61 -10.40
CA THR A 106 -17.89 -6.31 -10.40
C THR A 106 -18.25 -5.51 -9.15
N ARG A 107 -17.46 -4.49 -8.82
CA ARG A 107 -17.77 -3.58 -7.71
C ARG A 107 -19.14 -2.91 -7.83
N ARG A 108 -19.48 -2.45 -9.04
CA ARG A 108 -20.78 -1.85 -9.33
C ARG A 108 -21.92 -2.82 -9.02
N GLU A 109 -21.73 -4.11 -9.34
CA GLU A 109 -22.73 -5.14 -9.04
C GLU A 109 -22.87 -5.43 -7.54
N ARG A 110 -21.80 -5.31 -6.76
CA ARG A 110 -21.88 -5.35 -5.28
C ARG A 110 -22.61 -4.13 -4.72
N ASP A 111 -22.36 -2.94 -5.25
CA ASP A 111 -23.08 -1.71 -4.85
C ASP A 111 -24.58 -1.81 -5.20
N GLU A 112 -24.92 -2.39 -6.36
CA GLU A 112 -26.31 -2.72 -6.75
C GLU A 112 -26.94 -3.75 -5.79
N ALA A 113 -26.20 -4.79 -5.40
CA ALA A 113 -26.66 -5.77 -4.42
C ALA A 113 -26.89 -5.13 -3.03
N GLN A 114 -25.97 -4.27 -2.56
CA GLN A 114 -26.14 -3.52 -1.33
C GLN A 114 -27.38 -2.61 -1.40
N ALA A 115 -27.59 -1.91 -2.52
CA ALA A 115 -28.76 -1.07 -2.74
C ALA A 115 -30.06 -1.89 -2.72
N LEU A 116 -30.06 -3.10 -3.27
CA LEU A 116 -31.19 -4.03 -3.21
C LEU A 116 -31.55 -4.39 -1.76
N TYR A 117 -30.58 -4.73 -0.91
CA TYR A 117 -30.84 -4.99 0.52
C TYR A 117 -31.45 -3.77 1.22
N ASN A 118 -30.86 -2.59 0.96
CA ASN A 118 -31.22 -1.34 1.64
C ASN A 118 -32.53 -0.72 1.13
N ALA A 119 -33.09 -1.20 0.02
CA ALA A 119 -34.36 -0.71 -0.50
C ALA A 119 -35.51 -0.97 0.51
N PRO A 120 -36.44 -0.01 0.70
CA PRO A 120 -37.57 -0.17 1.63
C PRO A 120 -38.51 -1.33 1.26
N SER A 121 -38.57 -1.68 -0.02
CA SER A 121 -39.46 -2.71 -0.57
C SER A 121 -38.89 -4.13 -0.47
N THR A 122 -37.67 -4.29 0.04
CA THR A 122 -37.00 -5.60 0.10
C THR A 122 -37.29 -6.30 1.42
N ARG A 123 -37.81 -7.52 1.34
CA ARG A 123 -37.97 -8.41 2.50
C ARG A 123 -36.60 -8.93 2.91
N ARG A 124 -36.28 -8.84 4.21
CA ARG A 124 -34.95 -9.19 4.76
C ARG A 124 -35.09 -10.37 5.71
N GLU A 125 -34.25 -11.38 5.53
CA GLU A 125 -34.22 -12.61 6.33
C GLU A 125 -32.79 -12.91 6.78
N HIS A 126 -32.65 -13.58 7.92
CA HIS A 126 -31.36 -13.90 8.53
C HIS A 126 -31.27 -15.39 8.87
N GLY A 127 -30.14 -16.02 8.56
CA GLY A 127 -29.92 -17.45 8.77
C GLY A 127 -30.56 -18.33 7.70
N PRO A 128 -30.75 -19.63 7.98
CA PRO A 128 -31.35 -20.57 7.03
C PRO A 128 -32.76 -20.12 6.60
N PHE A 129 -33.04 -20.12 5.30
CA PHE A 129 -34.33 -19.70 4.76
C PHE A 129 -34.82 -20.66 3.68
N THR A 130 -36.12 -20.94 3.64
CA THR A 130 -36.70 -21.83 2.63
C THR A 130 -38.00 -21.24 2.09
N VAL A 131 -38.16 -21.29 0.76
CA VAL A 131 -39.39 -20.94 0.05
C VAL A 131 -40.00 -22.25 -0.47
N PRO A 132 -41.00 -22.84 0.22
CA PRO A 132 -41.68 -24.05 -0.20
C PRO A 132 -42.34 -23.94 -1.58
N ALA A 133 -42.58 -25.09 -2.24
CA ALA A 133 -43.06 -25.17 -3.63
C ALA A 133 -44.40 -24.46 -3.89
N ASP A 134 -45.29 -24.44 -2.90
CA ASP A 134 -46.61 -23.83 -2.92
C ASP A 134 -46.61 -22.37 -2.42
N SER A 135 -45.45 -21.83 -2.07
CA SER A 135 -45.31 -20.49 -1.51
C SER A 135 -44.82 -19.46 -2.53
N MET A 136 -45.29 -18.22 -2.35
CA MET A 136 -44.87 -17.07 -3.15
C MET A 136 -44.41 -15.93 -2.24
N VAL A 137 -43.17 -15.48 -2.41
CA VAL A 137 -42.66 -14.24 -1.80
C VAL A 137 -42.95 -13.10 -2.77
N ARG A 138 -43.79 -12.14 -2.36
CA ARG A 138 -44.04 -10.92 -3.14
C ARG A 138 -42.96 -9.88 -2.86
N GLY A 139 -42.36 -9.35 -3.92
CA GLY A 139 -41.27 -8.38 -3.84
C GLY A 139 -39.89 -9.02 -3.72
N SER A 140 -38.86 -8.17 -3.71
CA SER A 140 -37.47 -8.61 -3.61
C SER A 140 -37.17 -9.22 -2.25
N LEU A 141 -36.35 -10.28 -2.24
CA LEU A 141 -35.94 -11.02 -1.05
C LEU A 141 -34.42 -10.91 -0.87
N ALA A 142 -33.97 -10.59 0.34
CA ALA A 142 -32.57 -10.59 0.71
C ALA A 142 -32.33 -11.46 1.96
N VAL A 143 -31.43 -12.44 1.86
CA VAL A 143 -31.09 -13.37 2.96
C VAL A 143 -29.62 -13.22 3.33
N ILE A 144 -29.31 -13.19 4.63
CA ILE A 144 -27.94 -13.09 5.15
C ILE A 144 -27.60 -14.30 6.03
N GLY A 145 -26.46 -14.93 5.76
CA GLY A 145 -25.76 -15.80 6.71
C GLY A 145 -26.32 -17.22 6.89
N GLY A 146 -27.10 -17.74 5.94
CA GLY A 146 -27.55 -19.13 6.00
C GLY A 146 -27.90 -19.72 4.64
N PRO A 147 -28.01 -21.07 4.56
CA PRO A 147 -28.40 -21.75 3.35
C PRO A 147 -29.82 -21.36 2.95
N VAL A 148 -30.02 -21.10 1.66
CA VAL A 148 -31.29 -20.70 1.07
C VAL A 148 -31.76 -21.80 0.13
N ARG A 149 -32.95 -22.33 0.38
CA ARG A 149 -33.58 -23.30 -0.51
C ARG A 149 -34.83 -22.71 -1.15
N ILE A 150 -34.88 -22.66 -2.47
CA ILE A 150 -36.03 -22.13 -3.21
C ILE A 150 -36.66 -23.28 -3.99
N SER A 151 -37.88 -23.64 -3.61
CA SER A 151 -38.73 -24.58 -4.34
C SER A 151 -39.95 -23.88 -4.95
N GLY A 152 -40.39 -22.77 -4.38
CA GLY A 152 -41.55 -21.98 -4.83
C GLY A 152 -41.19 -20.77 -5.70
N THR A 153 -41.96 -19.69 -5.56
CA THR A 153 -41.84 -18.47 -6.39
C THR A 153 -41.38 -17.25 -5.60
N VAL A 154 -40.40 -16.51 -6.13
CA VAL A 154 -40.01 -15.17 -5.68
C VAL A 154 -40.37 -14.17 -6.78
N ASP A 155 -41.34 -13.30 -6.50
CA ASP A 155 -41.78 -12.26 -7.42
C ASP A 155 -41.02 -10.95 -7.20
N GLY A 156 -39.75 -10.98 -7.56
CA GLY A 156 -38.79 -9.90 -7.38
C GLY A 156 -37.36 -10.41 -7.58
N SER A 157 -36.38 -9.61 -7.18
CA SER A 157 -34.97 -10.01 -7.18
C SER A 157 -34.61 -10.77 -5.89
N LEU A 158 -33.70 -11.73 -6.00
CA LEU A 158 -33.14 -12.47 -4.88
C LEU A 158 -31.69 -12.04 -4.62
N LEU A 159 -31.39 -11.65 -3.38
CA LEU A 159 -30.03 -11.44 -2.88
C LEU A 159 -29.72 -12.43 -1.76
N VAL A 160 -28.59 -13.11 -1.84
CA VAL A 160 -28.08 -13.93 -0.73
C VAL A 160 -26.66 -13.50 -0.41
N VAL A 161 -26.38 -13.20 0.86
CA VAL A 161 -25.06 -12.79 1.35
C VAL A 161 -24.54 -13.80 2.36
N ASN A 162 -23.33 -14.31 2.11
CA ASN A 162 -22.63 -15.34 2.87
C ASN A 162 -23.53 -16.58 3.13
N GLY A 163 -24.15 -17.11 2.08
CA GLY A 163 -25.02 -18.28 2.15
C GLY A 163 -25.13 -19.02 0.81
N ASP A 164 -25.16 -20.34 0.85
CA ASP A 164 -25.34 -21.19 -0.34
C ASP A 164 -26.82 -21.21 -0.76
N VAL A 165 -27.09 -21.18 -2.06
CA VAL A 165 -28.44 -21.21 -2.64
C VAL A 165 -28.65 -22.51 -3.41
N THR A 166 -29.73 -23.22 -3.07
CA THR A 166 -30.19 -24.39 -3.80
C THR A 166 -31.55 -24.10 -4.40
N PHE A 167 -31.64 -24.18 -5.73
CA PHE A 167 -32.91 -24.15 -6.44
C PHE A 167 -33.38 -25.58 -6.69
N ASP A 168 -34.59 -25.90 -6.22
CA ASP A 168 -35.25 -27.16 -6.58
C ASP A 168 -35.97 -27.03 -7.93
N ALA A 169 -36.32 -28.17 -8.53
CA ALA A 169 -37.03 -28.20 -9.80
C ALA A 169 -38.37 -27.44 -9.73
N GLY A 170 -38.60 -26.54 -10.68
CA GLY A 170 -39.81 -25.71 -10.74
C GLY A 170 -39.72 -24.39 -9.97
N ALA A 171 -38.61 -24.11 -9.28
CA ALA A 171 -38.37 -22.82 -8.65
C ALA A 171 -38.40 -21.66 -9.66
N VAL A 172 -39.04 -20.55 -9.27
CA VAL A 172 -39.17 -19.35 -10.12
C VAL A 172 -38.68 -18.11 -9.38
N VAL A 173 -37.78 -17.34 -10.00
CA VAL A 173 -37.44 -15.98 -9.58
C VAL A 173 -37.69 -15.05 -10.76
N SER A 174 -38.67 -14.14 -10.64
CA SER A 174 -39.04 -13.24 -11.75
C SER A 174 -37.98 -12.18 -12.05
N GLY A 175 -37.19 -11.79 -11.04
CA GLY A 175 -36.11 -10.81 -11.15
C GLY A 175 -34.70 -11.40 -11.28
N SER A 176 -33.70 -10.57 -11.01
CA SER A 176 -32.29 -10.97 -10.97
C SER A 176 -31.93 -11.72 -9.69
N VAL A 177 -30.96 -12.62 -9.78
CA VAL A 177 -30.41 -13.36 -8.65
C VAL A 177 -28.96 -12.92 -8.44
N ALA A 178 -28.65 -12.49 -7.21
CA ALA A 178 -27.30 -12.12 -6.79
C ALA A 178 -26.91 -12.94 -5.57
N VAL A 179 -25.83 -13.72 -5.66
CA VAL A 179 -25.28 -14.48 -4.53
C VAL A 179 -23.86 -14.00 -4.24
N LEU A 180 -23.64 -13.52 -3.02
CA LEU A 180 -22.36 -13.01 -2.54
C LEU A 180 -21.88 -13.93 -1.41
N GLY A 181 -20.65 -14.43 -1.46
CA GLY A 181 -20.11 -15.33 -0.45
C GLY A 181 -20.76 -16.69 -0.35
N GLY A 182 -21.29 -17.22 -1.45
CA GLY A 182 -21.98 -18.51 -1.48
C GLY A 182 -22.02 -19.16 -2.86
N ARG A 183 -22.39 -20.43 -2.90
CA ARG A 183 -22.54 -21.22 -4.14
C ARG A 183 -23.99 -21.27 -4.58
N VAL A 184 -24.18 -21.56 -5.86
CA VAL A 184 -25.50 -21.81 -6.43
C VAL A 184 -25.55 -23.21 -7.01
N THR A 185 -26.57 -23.97 -6.61
CA THR A 185 -26.87 -25.30 -7.14
C THR A 185 -28.29 -25.35 -7.69
N GLY A 186 -28.53 -26.12 -8.76
CA GLY A 186 -29.86 -26.31 -9.36
C GLY A 186 -30.38 -25.15 -10.23
N ALA A 187 -29.54 -24.15 -10.54
CA ALA A 187 -29.91 -23.00 -11.37
C ALA A 187 -30.31 -23.39 -12.81
N ASP A 188 -29.80 -24.50 -13.31
CA ASP A 188 -30.13 -25.11 -14.61
C ASP A 188 -31.55 -25.70 -14.65
N THR A 189 -32.12 -26.04 -13.49
CA THR A 189 -33.47 -26.61 -13.36
C THR A 189 -34.55 -25.59 -12.94
N ALA A 190 -34.15 -24.33 -12.73
CA ALA A 190 -34.99 -23.26 -12.23
C ALA A 190 -35.19 -22.16 -13.27
N ARG A 191 -36.35 -21.47 -13.21
CA ARG A 191 -36.62 -20.30 -14.07
C ARG A 191 -36.22 -19.03 -13.32
N ILE A 192 -34.99 -18.58 -13.54
CA ILE A 192 -34.43 -17.38 -12.94
C ILE A 192 -34.09 -16.33 -13.99
N GLY A 193 -34.10 -15.06 -13.60
CA GLY A 193 -33.55 -13.98 -14.42
C GLY A 193 -32.02 -14.02 -14.48
N ARG A 194 -31.38 -12.85 -14.60
CA ARG A 194 -29.91 -12.78 -14.64
C ARG A 194 -29.31 -13.27 -13.32
N LEU A 195 -28.53 -14.34 -13.37
CA LEU A 195 -27.73 -14.84 -12.25
C LEU A 195 -26.36 -14.15 -12.20
N ARG A 196 -26.00 -13.65 -11.03
CA ARG A 196 -24.68 -13.16 -10.69
C ARG A 196 -24.24 -13.85 -9.41
N MET A 197 -23.02 -14.35 -9.37
CA MET A 197 -22.48 -14.97 -8.17
C MET A 197 -21.04 -14.53 -7.91
N ASP A 198 -20.72 -14.38 -6.63
CA ASP A 198 -19.36 -14.33 -6.12
C ASP A 198 -19.29 -15.30 -4.95
N GLU A 199 -18.41 -16.29 -5.04
CA GLU A 199 -18.27 -17.32 -4.01
C GLU A 199 -17.42 -16.85 -2.82
N ASP A 200 -16.68 -15.74 -2.97
CA ASP A 200 -15.88 -15.22 -1.87
C ASP A 200 -16.75 -14.59 -0.80
N SER A 201 -16.59 -15.05 0.44
CA SER A 201 -17.27 -14.48 1.61
C SER A 201 -17.03 -12.97 1.64
N VAL A 202 -18.10 -12.20 1.72
CA VAL A 202 -18.03 -10.75 1.73
C VAL A 202 -18.15 -10.24 3.16
N ARG A 203 -17.32 -9.26 3.53
CA ARG A 203 -17.44 -8.59 4.83
C ARG A 203 -18.61 -7.63 4.79
N TYR A 204 -19.43 -7.64 5.82
CA TYR A 204 -20.57 -6.76 5.90
C TYR A 204 -20.82 -6.29 7.33
N VAL A 205 -21.29 -5.05 7.45
CA VAL A 205 -21.77 -4.47 8.72
C VAL A 205 -23.21 -4.03 8.52
N ILE A 206 -24.04 -4.24 9.53
CA ILE A 206 -25.40 -3.69 9.57
C ILE A 206 -25.43 -2.66 10.70
N GLU A 207 -25.37 -1.37 10.35
CA GLU A 207 -25.54 -0.25 11.29
C GLU A 207 -26.94 0.35 11.05
N ASP A 208 -27.75 0.48 12.10
CA ASP A 208 -29.10 1.06 12.03
C ASP A 208 -30.02 0.46 10.94
N GLY A 209 -29.90 -0.85 10.70
CA GLY A 209 -30.68 -1.57 9.68
C GLY A 209 -30.25 -1.32 8.23
N VAL A 210 -29.10 -0.64 8.03
CA VAL A 210 -28.47 -0.40 6.73
C VAL A 210 -27.29 -1.35 6.56
N LEU A 211 -27.33 -2.16 5.50
CA LEU A 211 -26.22 -3.02 5.11
C LEU A 211 -25.12 -2.21 4.43
N HIS A 212 -23.91 -2.39 4.92
CA HIS A 212 -22.67 -1.91 4.34
C HIS A 212 -21.80 -3.10 3.97
N ILE A 213 -21.74 -3.40 2.68
CA ILE A 213 -20.85 -4.40 2.09
C ILE A 213 -19.47 -3.77 1.90
N ASP A 214 -18.40 -4.52 2.18
CA ASP A 214 -17.02 -4.04 2.09
C ASP A 214 -16.82 -2.73 2.86
N ALA A 215 -17.44 -2.65 4.05
CA ALA A 215 -17.19 -1.57 4.97
C ALA A 215 -15.68 -1.53 5.26
N PRO A 216 -15.01 -0.38 5.07
CA PRO A 216 -13.60 -0.28 5.37
C PRO A 216 -13.40 -0.60 6.85
N PHE A 217 -12.39 -1.43 7.12
CA PHE A 217 -11.86 -1.71 8.45
C PHE A 217 -11.19 -0.46 9.02
N GLU A 218 -11.94 0.62 9.19
CA GLU A 218 -11.51 1.77 10.00
C GLU A 218 -11.65 1.44 11.51
N GLU A 219 -12.12 0.25 11.84
CA GLU A 219 -12.66 -0.07 13.17
C GLU A 219 -11.59 -0.34 14.24
N ILE A 220 -10.40 -0.85 13.90
CA ILE A 220 -9.34 -1.01 14.92
C ILE A 220 -8.91 0.34 15.53
N TRP A 221 -9.05 1.44 14.79
CA TRP A 221 -8.66 2.78 15.27
C TRP A 221 -9.84 3.64 15.74
N ARG A 222 -11.09 3.19 15.53
CA ARG A 222 -12.29 3.83 16.09
C ARG A 222 -12.33 3.74 17.63
N LEU A 223 -11.52 2.86 18.22
CA LEU A 223 -11.25 2.79 19.67
C LEU A 223 -10.53 4.04 20.23
N LEU A 224 -9.91 4.88 19.39
CA LEU A 224 -9.18 6.09 19.82
C LEU A 224 -9.78 7.41 19.30
N GLY A 225 -10.88 7.38 18.56
CA GLY A 225 -11.50 8.57 17.98
C GLY A 225 -13.01 8.44 17.91
N GLN A 226 -13.69 9.23 18.73
CA GLN A 226 -15.15 9.26 18.85
C GLN A 226 -15.88 9.36 17.51
N GLY A 227 -17.10 8.82 17.49
CA GLY A 227 -17.95 8.66 16.32
C GLY A 227 -18.04 9.90 15.42
N LYS A 228 -18.31 9.67 14.12
CA LYS A 228 -18.51 10.73 13.14
C LYS A 228 -19.56 11.71 13.68
N PRO A 229 -19.22 13.00 13.92
CA PRO A 229 -20.23 13.98 14.22
C PRO A 229 -21.13 14.10 12.99
N THR A 230 -22.42 13.82 13.16
CA THR A 230 -23.45 13.94 12.13
C THR A 230 -23.74 15.41 11.77
N GLY A 231 -23.17 16.36 12.53
CA GLY A 231 -23.13 17.80 12.27
C GLY A 231 -22.64 18.55 13.51
N GLY A 232 -22.22 19.81 13.36
CA GLY A 232 -21.86 20.69 14.46
C GLY A 232 -20.36 20.94 14.66
N ILE A 233 -20.03 21.57 15.79
CA ILE A 233 -18.66 21.85 16.24
C ILE A 233 -18.30 20.80 17.29
N GLY A 234 -17.18 20.11 17.09
CA GLY A 234 -16.61 19.18 18.06
C GLY A 234 -15.12 19.45 18.28
N MET A 235 -14.59 18.98 19.40
CA MET A 235 -13.16 18.96 19.66
C MET A 235 -12.58 17.62 19.25
N ARG A 236 -11.39 17.62 18.63
CA ARG A 236 -10.67 16.41 18.26
C ARG A 236 -9.28 16.42 18.88
N LEU A 237 -8.95 15.35 19.60
CA LEU A 237 -7.58 14.95 19.90
C LEU A 237 -7.26 13.76 19.00
N ALA A 238 -6.14 13.79 18.30
CA ALA A 238 -5.78 12.73 17.39
C ALA A 238 -4.27 12.49 17.29
N LEU A 239 -3.92 11.22 17.23
CA LEU A 239 -2.56 10.73 16.99
C LEU A 239 -2.41 10.33 15.52
N THR A 240 -2.90 11.18 14.61
CA THR A 240 -3.12 10.83 13.20
C THR A 240 -1.85 10.85 12.35
N ARG A 241 -0.69 11.22 12.90
CA ARG A 241 0.58 11.27 12.18
C ARG A 241 1.50 10.12 12.58
N THR A 242 2.43 9.82 11.69
CA THR A 242 3.41 8.76 11.87
C THR A 242 4.39 9.08 13.00
N TYR A 243 4.50 8.18 13.98
CA TYR A 243 5.59 8.21 14.94
C TYR A 243 6.94 8.13 14.20
N ASN A 244 7.86 9.04 14.44
CA ASN A 244 9.09 9.09 13.67
C ASN A 244 10.26 9.67 14.46
N ARG A 245 11.48 9.48 13.95
CA ARG A 245 12.70 9.91 14.65
C ARG A 245 12.89 11.43 14.71
N VAL A 246 12.16 12.24 13.95
CA VAL A 246 12.35 13.70 13.88
C VAL A 246 11.25 14.50 14.59
N GLU A 247 10.18 13.85 15.03
CA GLU A 247 9.05 14.44 15.77
C GLU A 247 8.66 13.66 17.03
N GLY A 248 9.05 12.39 17.18
CA GLY A 248 8.45 11.50 18.15
C GLY A 248 7.00 11.19 17.75
N LEU A 249 6.06 11.34 18.68
CA LEU A 249 4.62 11.22 18.44
C LEU A 249 4.02 12.62 18.18
N PRO A 250 3.55 12.93 16.95
CA PRO A 250 2.85 14.18 16.72
C PRO A 250 1.40 14.08 17.19
N ILE A 251 1.00 14.99 18.08
CA ILE A 251 -0.33 15.06 18.67
C ILE A 251 -1.08 16.23 18.04
N GLU A 252 -2.20 15.96 17.37
CA GLU A 252 -3.07 16.99 16.81
C GLU A 252 -4.25 17.27 17.75
N PHE A 253 -4.47 18.54 18.09
CA PHE A 253 -5.59 18.95 18.93
C PHE A 253 -6.26 20.21 18.40
N GLY A 254 -7.59 20.24 18.38
CA GLY A 254 -8.35 21.45 18.08
C GLY A 254 -9.78 21.19 17.57
N PRO A 255 -10.50 22.25 17.18
CA PRO A 255 -11.87 22.15 16.73
C PRO A 255 -12.01 21.54 15.32
N ARG A 256 -13.12 20.83 15.14
CA ARG A 256 -13.64 20.34 13.87
C ARG A 256 -15.09 20.77 13.72
N LEU A 257 -15.42 21.35 12.57
CA LEU A 257 -16.74 21.79 12.20
C LEU A 257 -17.22 20.99 10.99
N ARG A 258 -18.48 20.55 11.01
CA ARG A 258 -19.20 20.05 9.84
C ARG A 258 -20.57 20.69 9.79
N TYR A 259 -20.87 21.38 8.69
CA TYR A 259 -22.12 22.10 8.51
C TYR A 259 -22.72 21.82 7.13
N HIS A 260 -24.02 21.54 7.08
CA HIS A 260 -24.74 21.30 5.83
C HIS A 260 -25.37 22.61 5.35
N THR A 261 -25.12 22.97 4.10
CA THR A 261 -25.66 24.15 3.42
C THR A 261 -26.48 23.73 2.20
N PRO A 262 -27.32 24.60 1.61
CA PRO A 262 -28.01 24.29 0.36
C PRO A 262 -27.07 23.95 -0.80
N LEU A 263 -25.83 24.46 -0.78
CA LEU A 263 -24.80 24.20 -1.80
C LEU A 263 -24.06 22.86 -1.58
N GLY A 264 -24.15 22.30 -0.37
CA GLY A 264 -23.49 21.05 0.03
C GLY A 264 -22.88 21.13 1.44
N THR A 265 -21.87 20.30 1.72
CA THR A 265 -21.30 20.15 3.06
C THR A 265 -20.01 20.94 3.21
N VAL A 266 -19.97 21.85 4.19
CA VAL A 266 -18.76 22.53 4.62
C VAL A 266 -18.12 21.75 5.76
N ALA A 267 -16.83 21.48 5.64
CA ALA A 267 -16.01 20.90 6.70
C ALA A 267 -14.80 21.80 6.96
N ALA A 268 -14.56 22.12 8.23
CA ALA A 268 -13.39 22.87 8.66
C ALA A 268 -12.70 22.15 9.82
N ASP A 269 -11.39 21.98 9.72
CA ASP A 269 -10.53 21.32 10.68
C ASP A 269 -9.42 22.31 11.05
N VAL A 270 -9.25 22.67 12.32
CA VAL A 270 -8.18 23.59 12.77
C VAL A 270 -7.46 22.96 13.96
N PHE A 271 -6.22 22.54 13.75
CA PHE A 271 -5.46 21.80 14.76
C PHE A 271 -4.10 22.44 15.04
N GLY A 272 -3.74 22.50 16.31
CA GLY A 272 -2.35 22.64 16.73
C GLY A 272 -1.67 21.27 16.72
N VAL A 273 -0.40 21.22 16.31
CA VAL A 273 0.41 20.00 16.24
C VAL A 273 1.52 20.10 17.27
N PHE A 274 1.52 19.21 18.26
CA PHE A 274 2.55 19.13 19.30
C PHE A 274 3.45 17.91 19.08
N ARG A 275 4.76 18.11 19.02
CA ARG A 275 5.76 17.07 18.73
C ARG A 275 6.46 16.65 20.02
N THR A 276 6.52 15.35 20.33
CA THR A 276 7.04 14.84 21.62
C THR A 276 8.54 14.50 21.60
N GLY A 277 9.22 14.61 20.46
CA GLY A 277 10.60 14.14 20.30
C GLY A 277 11.68 15.01 20.95
N SER A 278 11.36 16.26 21.29
CA SER A 278 12.16 17.14 22.14
C SER A 278 11.53 17.18 23.53
N ARG A 279 12.26 17.68 24.54
CA ARG A 279 11.63 18.02 25.83
C ARG A 279 10.33 18.80 25.56
N LEU A 280 9.33 18.66 26.43
CA LEU A 280 8.08 19.43 26.42
C LEU A 280 8.38 20.94 26.63
N GLU A 281 9.03 21.53 25.64
CA GLU A 281 9.48 22.90 25.58
C GLU A 281 8.69 23.55 24.45
N TRP A 282 8.00 24.65 24.77
CA TRP A 282 7.21 25.42 23.84
C TRP A 282 8.14 26.29 22.98
N THR A 283 8.76 25.68 21.98
CA THR A 283 9.58 26.37 20.97
C THR A 283 8.95 26.25 19.59
N GLY A 284 9.27 27.18 18.68
CA GLY A 284 8.76 27.14 17.30
C GLY A 284 9.11 25.86 16.52
N ASN A 285 10.09 25.07 16.99
CA ASN A 285 10.46 23.79 16.35
C ASN A 285 9.58 22.60 16.78
N ASN A 286 8.81 22.75 17.87
CA ASN A 286 8.07 21.68 18.54
C ASN A 286 6.55 21.82 18.38
N VAL A 287 6.09 23.00 17.99
CA VAL A 287 4.68 23.31 17.72
C VAL A 287 4.52 23.60 16.24
N GLY A 288 3.46 23.06 15.63
CA GLY A 288 3.05 23.34 14.27
C GLY A 288 1.54 23.54 14.21
N HIS A 289 1.00 23.64 13.01
CA HIS A 289 -0.45 23.77 12.81
C HIS A 289 -0.91 23.06 11.55
N SER A 290 -2.17 22.65 11.55
CA SER A 290 -2.85 22.18 10.35
C SER A 290 -4.28 22.67 10.36
N ALA A 291 -4.59 23.57 9.43
CA ALA A 291 -5.94 24.03 9.17
C ALA A 291 -6.38 23.58 7.77
N ARG A 292 -7.62 23.13 7.63
CA ARG A 292 -8.24 22.76 6.35
C ARG A 292 -9.67 23.26 6.34
N VAL A 293 -10.08 23.86 5.23
CA VAL A 293 -11.48 24.17 4.94
C VAL A 293 -11.83 23.55 3.60
N GLU A 294 -12.97 22.87 3.52
CA GLU A 294 -13.43 22.16 2.34
C GLU A 294 -14.94 22.32 2.17
N LEU A 295 -15.37 22.75 1.00
CA LEU A 295 -16.75 22.71 0.56
C LEU A 295 -16.93 21.53 -0.39
N ARG A 296 -17.82 20.59 -0.06
CA ARG A 296 -18.24 19.49 -0.92
C ARG A 296 -19.59 19.81 -1.52
N MET A 297 -19.66 19.81 -2.84
CA MET A 297 -20.78 20.38 -3.58
C MET A 297 -21.76 19.31 -4.08
N GLY A 298 -23.06 19.59 -3.93
CA GLY A 298 -24.15 18.73 -4.41
C GLY A 298 -24.49 17.54 -3.52
N ARG A 299 -25.63 16.89 -3.79
CA ARG A 299 -26.16 15.75 -3.00
C ARG A 299 -25.24 14.54 -2.96
N SER A 300 -24.49 14.32 -4.03
CA SER A 300 -23.53 13.22 -4.17
C SER A 300 -22.08 13.63 -3.87
N GLU A 301 -21.84 14.90 -3.50
CA GLU A 301 -20.52 15.43 -3.12
C GLU A 301 -19.40 15.13 -4.13
N HIS A 302 -19.72 15.08 -5.43
CA HIS A 302 -18.75 14.72 -6.48
C HIS A 302 -17.59 15.69 -6.58
N TRP A 303 -17.86 16.97 -6.38
CA TRP A 303 -16.87 18.03 -6.45
C TRP A 303 -16.58 18.57 -5.06
N SER A 304 -15.32 18.87 -4.81
CA SER A 304 -14.90 19.57 -3.60
C SER A 304 -13.88 20.64 -3.95
N VAL A 305 -13.97 21.75 -3.25
CA VAL A 305 -13.02 22.85 -3.32
C VAL A 305 -12.61 23.23 -1.91
N GLY A 306 -11.33 23.53 -1.71
CA GLY A 306 -10.86 23.83 -0.38
C GLY A 306 -9.48 24.43 -0.34
N GLY A 307 -9.08 24.78 0.88
CA GLY A 307 -7.76 25.31 1.18
C GLY A 307 -7.18 24.67 2.43
N ARG A 308 -5.85 24.72 2.54
CA ARG A 308 -5.10 24.24 3.70
C ARG A 308 -4.06 25.28 4.10
N LEU A 309 -3.82 25.40 5.39
CA LEU A 309 -2.64 26.05 5.97
C LEU A 309 -1.94 25.03 6.83
N PHE A 310 -0.62 24.95 6.73
CA PHE A 310 0.14 23.92 7.41
C PHE A 310 1.54 24.39 7.82
N ASP A 311 1.99 23.85 8.94
CA ASP A 311 3.36 23.78 9.42
C ASP A 311 3.50 22.37 9.98
N VAL A 312 4.10 21.50 9.17
CA VAL A 312 4.13 20.06 9.42
C VAL A 312 5.44 19.47 8.92
N VAL A 313 5.85 18.36 9.53
CA VAL A 313 6.91 17.54 8.96
C VAL A 313 6.30 16.56 7.97
N ALA A 314 6.92 16.46 6.79
CA ALA A 314 6.47 15.61 5.71
C ALA A 314 7.54 14.55 5.37
N PRO A 315 7.11 13.33 4.99
CA PRO A 315 8.04 12.33 4.48
C PRO A 315 8.46 12.65 3.03
N VAL A 316 9.70 12.30 2.68
CA VAL A 316 10.21 12.39 1.29
C VAL A 316 9.54 11.35 0.39
N GLU A 317 9.40 10.12 0.89
CA GLU A 317 8.81 8.99 0.17
C GLU A 317 7.73 8.32 1.04
N SER A 318 6.48 8.27 0.55
CA SER A 318 5.36 7.58 1.23
C SER A 318 4.84 6.35 0.47
N TRP A 319 5.38 6.09 -0.72
CA TRP A 319 4.89 5.05 -1.63
C TRP A 319 5.31 3.62 -1.25
N GLN A 320 6.35 3.49 -0.41
CA GLN A 320 6.97 2.22 -0.04
C GLN A 320 6.17 1.50 1.06
N LEU A 321 5.99 2.16 2.21
CA LEU A 321 5.32 1.62 3.39
C LEU A 321 4.22 2.56 3.87
N SER A 322 3.20 2.02 4.53
CA SER A 322 2.14 2.82 5.12
C SER A 322 2.64 3.65 6.31
N ASP A 323 1.90 4.71 6.62
CA ASP A 323 2.17 5.59 7.77
C ASP A 323 2.15 4.82 9.10
N VAL A 324 1.22 3.87 9.23
CA VAL A 324 1.06 3.04 10.42
C VAL A 324 2.22 2.06 10.57
N GLU A 325 2.59 1.38 9.48
CA GLU A 325 3.68 0.40 9.49
C GLU A 325 5.03 1.07 9.81
N THR A 326 5.28 2.23 9.20
CA THR A 326 6.49 3.01 9.49
C THR A 326 6.49 3.49 10.94
N GLY A 327 5.35 3.99 11.44
CA GLY A 327 5.24 4.54 12.78
C GLY A 327 5.43 3.49 13.87
N LEU A 328 4.80 2.33 13.71
CA LEU A 328 4.96 1.22 14.64
C LEU A 328 6.35 0.62 14.57
N ALA A 329 6.95 0.47 13.38
CA ALA A 329 8.33 0.02 13.26
C ALA A 329 9.31 0.98 13.96
N ALA A 330 9.09 2.29 13.85
CA ALA A 330 9.89 3.28 14.55
C ALA A 330 9.69 3.18 16.08
N PHE A 331 8.45 3.24 16.57
CA PHE A 331 8.15 3.24 18.00
C PHE A 331 8.57 1.94 18.70
N ILE A 332 8.26 0.80 18.08
CA ILE A 332 8.43 -0.52 18.68
C ILE A 332 9.87 -1.00 18.50
N ALA A 333 10.38 -0.96 17.26
CA ALA A 333 11.61 -1.63 16.89
C ALA A 333 12.79 -0.69 16.66
N HIS A 334 12.67 0.62 16.84
CA HIS A 334 13.72 1.59 16.51
C HIS A 334 14.09 1.59 15.00
N SER A 335 13.12 1.28 14.13
CA SER A 335 13.35 1.17 12.69
C SER A 335 12.47 2.16 11.92
N ASP A 336 13.04 3.32 11.56
CA ASP A 336 12.35 4.36 10.78
C ASP A 336 12.75 4.32 9.29
N TYR A 337 11.80 3.87 8.47
CA TYR A 337 11.95 3.61 7.03
C TYR A 337 11.63 4.81 6.14
N ARG A 338 11.75 6.04 6.64
CA ARG A 338 11.52 7.26 5.85
C ARG A 338 12.55 8.33 6.16
N ASP A 339 12.61 9.34 5.32
CA ASP A 339 13.33 10.59 5.61
C ASP A 339 12.33 11.73 5.61
N TYR A 340 12.63 12.79 6.36
CA TYR A 340 11.66 13.82 6.70
C TYR A 340 12.22 15.22 6.51
N TYR A 341 11.36 16.14 6.08
CA TYR A 341 11.68 17.55 5.95
C TYR A 341 10.53 18.39 6.50
N ASP A 342 10.83 19.63 6.83
CA ASP A 342 9.85 20.60 7.30
C ASP A 342 9.15 21.24 6.11
N THR A 343 7.83 21.39 6.17
CA THR A 343 7.08 22.14 5.18
C THR A 343 6.06 23.05 5.84
N HIS A 344 6.13 24.33 5.49
CA HIS A 344 5.25 25.37 5.98
C HIS A 344 4.66 26.15 4.81
N GLY A 345 3.34 26.35 4.81
CA GLY A 345 2.71 27.17 3.80
C GLY A 345 1.21 26.98 3.69
N GLY A 346 0.70 27.23 2.49
CA GLY A 346 -0.72 27.15 2.19
C GLY A 346 -0.98 26.54 0.83
N SER A 347 -2.11 25.84 0.71
CA SER A 347 -2.55 25.26 -0.54
C SER A 347 -4.03 25.48 -0.80
N SER A 348 -4.40 25.43 -2.06
CA SER A 348 -5.79 25.41 -2.53
C SER A 348 -5.95 24.23 -3.48
N PHE A 349 -7.08 23.54 -3.39
CA PHE A 349 -7.33 22.36 -4.19
C PHE A 349 -8.75 22.32 -4.72
N ILE A 350 -8.90 21.66 -5.87
CA ILE A 350 -10.15 21.19 -6.42
C ILE A 350 -10.01 19.68 -6.54
N ALA A 351 -11.01 18.94 -6.06
CA ALA A 351 -11.05 17.50 -6.21
C ALA A 351 -12.40 17.02 -6.74
N PHE A 352 -12.33 15.96 -7.52
CA PHE A 352 -13.44 15.23 -8.09
C PHE A 352 -13.46 13.80 -7.54
N ARG A 353 -14.64 13.30 -7.26
CA ARG A 353 -14.88 11.92 -6.83
C ARG A 353 -16.12 11.40 -7.53
N ASP A 354 -15.98 10.28 -8.20
CA ASP A 354 -17.13 9.54 -8.71
C ASP A 354 -17.18 8.15 -8.05
N GLY A 355 -18.20 7.99 -7.21
CA GLY A 355 -18.35 6.85 -6.32
C GLY A 355 -17.07 6.57 -5.52
N ARG A 356 -16.66 5.30 -5.51
CA ARG A 356 -15.39 4.88 -4.92
C ARG A 356 -14.31 4.56 -5.97
N ALA A 357 -14.65 4.59 -7.26
CA ALA A 357 -13.78 4.10 -8.33
C ALA A 357 -12.83 5.19 -8.82
N LEU A 358 -13.31 6.39 -9.11
CA LEU A 358 -12.50 7.45 -9.68
C LEU A 358 -12.33 8.60 -8.68
N ARG A 359 -11.09 9.05 -8.48
CA ARG A 359 -10.79 10.28 -7.73
C ARG A 359 -9.73 11.07 -8.47
N GLY A 360 -9.97 12.36 -8.64
CA GLY A 360 -9.01 13.31 -9.21
C GLY A 360 -8.84 14.50 -8.28
N SER A 361 -7.66 15.10 -8.26
CA SER A 361 -7.44 16.37 -7.57
C SER A 361 -6.34 17.18 -8.23
N ILE A 362 -6.50 18.49 -8.24
CA ILE A 362 -5.46 19.45 -8.56
C ILE A 362 -5.27 20.32 -7.33
N GLU A 363 -4.02 20.44 -6.88
CA GLU A 363 -3.62 21.23 -5.73
C GLU A 363 -2.51 22.20 -6.15
N VAL A 364 -2.68 23.48 -5.81
CA VAL A 364 -1.67 24.52 -5.97
C VAL A 364 -1.25 24.98 -4.57
N SER A 365 0.05 25.06 -4.34
CA SER A 365 0.62 25.27 -3.01
C SER A 365 1.80 26.22 -3.08
N ARG A 366 1.90 27.11 -2.09
CA ARG A 366 3.12 27.88 -1.79
C ARG A 366 3.70 27.35 -0.50
N GLU A 367 4.91 26.85 -0.56
CA GLU A 367 5.55 26.09 0.52
C GLU A 367 6.96 26.64 0.77
N THR A 368 7.35 26.68 2.04
CA THR A 368 8.73 26.87 2.48
C THR A 368 9.21 25.53 3.03
N TRP A 369 10.32 25.02 2.49
CA TRP A 369 10.92 23.76 2.87
C TRP A 369 12.17 24.00 3.70
N GLY A 370 12.36 23.16 4.72
CA GLY A 370 13.53 23.22 5.59
C GLY A 370 14.03 21.84 6.03
N PRO A 371 15.32 21.75 6.41
CA PRO A 371 15.87 20.53 6.97
C PRO A 371 15.33 20.28 8.38
N ARG A 372 15.20 18.99 8.75
CA ARG A 372 14.89 18.55 10.11
C ARG A 372 16.07 17.74 10.66
N ARG A 373 16.39 17.94 11.93
CA ARG A 373 17.40 17.14 12.62
C ARG A 373 16.74 15.91 13.25
N THR A 374 17.50 14.83 13.38
CA THR A 374 17.09 13.67 14.17
C THR A 374 16.89 14.09 15.62
N LEU A 375 15.74 13.74 16.16
CA LEU A 375 15.47 13.76 17.59
C LEU A 375 15.77 12.36 18.13
N ASN A 376 15.92 12.23 19.45
CA ASN A 376 16.08 10.93 20.10
C ASN A 376 14.79 10.57 20.85
N PRO A 377 13.66 10.34 20.16
CA PRO A 377 12.41 10.01 20.82
C PRO A 377 12.46 8.57 21.36
N PHE A 378 11.63 8.30 22.37
CA PHE A 378 11.59 7.01 23.07
C PHE A 378 11.24 5.84 22.13
N THR A 379 11.78 4.64 22.38
CA THR A 379 11.33 3.40 21.73
C THR A 379 11.11 2.29 22.74
N LEU A 380 10.25 1.32 22.40
CA LEU A 380 10.02 0.16 23.28
C LEU A 380 11.25 -0.76 23.35
N TRP A 381 11.89 -1.00 22.21
CA TRP A 381 13.14 -1.75 22.10
C TRP A 381 14.25 -0.87 21.52
N ARG A 382 15.51 -1.17 21.91
CA ARG A 382 16.72 -0.46 21.44
C ARG A 382 16.70 1.05 21.68
N ASN A 383 16.15 1.47 22.82
CA ASN A 383 16.04 2.90 23.19
C ASN A 383 17.40 3.54 23.52
N ASP A 384 18.41 2.72 23.79
CA ASP A 384 19.79 3.11 24.08
C ASP A 384 20.66 3.22 22.82
N GLU A 385 20.19 2.74 21.67
CA GLU A 385 20.90 2.87 20.39
C GLU A 385 20.67 4.26 19.76
N PRO A 386 21.66 4.84 19.07
CA PRO A 386 21.47 6.09 18.35
C PRO A 386 20.63 5.87 17.09
N TRP A 387 19.63 6.73 16.89
CA TRP A 387 18.85 6.76 15.67
C TRP A 387 19.70 7.04 14.43
N ARG A 388 19.30 6.48 13.29
CA ARG A 388 19.85 6.89 11.99
C ARG A 388 19.66 8.40 11.80
N GLU A 389 20.72 9.08 11.38
CA GLU A 389 20.66 10.50 11.09
C GLU A 389 19.63 10.80 9.98
N ASN A 390 18.93 11.92 10.11
CA ASN A 390 18.09 12.45 9.05
C ASN A 390 18.97 13.27 8.11
N PRO A 391 18.92 13.03 6.79
CA PRO A 391 19.68 13.82 5.84
C PRO A 391 19.39 15.32 5.98
N VAL A 392 20.38 16.16 5.68
CA VAL A 392 20.15 17.60 5.60
C VAL A 392 19.50 17.87 4.24
N PHE A 393 18.23 18.23 4.25
CA PHE A 393 17.48 18.55 3.03
C PHE A 393 17.70 20.00 2.55
N ASP A 394 17.31 20.25 1.30
CA ASP A 394 17.35 21.58 0.69
C ASP A 394 16.51 22.56 1.54
N ARG A 395 16.94 23.82 1.61
CA ARG A 395 16.11 24.92 2.12
C ARG A 395 15.67 25.76 0.92
N ALA A 396 14.37 25.87 0.72
CA ALA A 396 13.84 26.52 -0.46
C ALA A 396 12.40 27.01 -0.27
N ARG A 397 11.97 27.97 -1.09
CA ARG A 397 10.58 28.39 -1.22
C ARG A 397 10.06 27.94 -2.57
N TYR A 398 8.91 27.30 -2.61
CA TYR A 398 8.34 26.67 -3.79
C TYR A 398 6.91 27.13 -4.05
N LEU A 399 6.61 27.42 -5.32
CA LEU A 399 5.27 27.31 -5.88
C LEU A 399 5.16 25.93 -6.54
N ARG A 400 4.22 25.11 -6.06
CA ARG A 400 4.05 23.74 -6.50
C ARG A 400 2.62 23.47 -6.94
N THR A 401 2.48 22.85 -8.09
CA THR A 401 1.19 22.37 -8.61
C THR A 401 1.24 20.85 -8.74
N GLN A 402 0.30 20.16 -8.12
CA GLN A 402 0.18 18.71 -8.14
C GLN A 402 -1.18 18.29 -8.68
N ALA A 403 -1.17 17.42 -9.68
CA ALA A 403 -2.34 16.69 -10.16
C ALA A 403 -2.24 15.23 -9.70
N ARG A 404 -3.31 14.70 -9.11
CA ARG A 404 -3.41 13.29 -8.71
C ARG A 404 -4.66 12.67 -9.32
N LEU A 405 -4.52 11.47 -9.84
CA LEU A 405 -5.62 10.66 -10.35
C LEU A 405 -5.50 9.26 -9.76
N SER A 406 -6.60 8.74 -9.22
CA SER A 406 -6.68 7.34 -8.78
C SER A 406 -7.89 6.65 -9.36
N TYR A 407 -7.70 5.40 -9.78
CA TYR A 407 -8.74 4.54 -10.29
C TYR A 407 -8.70 3.18 -9.56
N ASP A 408 -9.81 2.82 -8.92
CA ASP A 408 -9.92 1.64 -8.04
C ASP A 408 -11.11 0.76 -8.43
N THR A 409 -10.80 -0.38 -9.05
CA THR A 409 -11.77 -1.42 -9.40
C THR A 409 -11.57 -2.69 -8.58
N ARG A 410 -10.76 -2.64 -7.52
CA ARG A 410 -10.55 -3.78 -6.62
C ARG A 410 -11.88 -4.24 -6.03
N THR A 411 -12.00 -5.56 -5.88
CA THR A 411 -13.19 -6.17 -5.28
C THR A 411 -13.34 -5.80 -3.81
N ASP A 412 -12.27 -5.90 -3.03
CA ASP A 412 -12.17 -5.44 -1.64
C ASP A 412 -10.87 -4.61 -1.49
N PRO A 413 -10.91 -3.39 -0.90
CA PRO A 413 -9.72 -2.55 -0.70
C PRO A 413 -8.66 -3.13 0.25
N ILE A 414 -9.04 -4.02 1.16
CA ILE A 414 -8.23 -4.65 2.21
C ILE A 414 -7.81 -6.06 1.81
N ARG A 415 -8.68 -6.79 1.11
CA ARG A 415 -8.40 -8.12 0.53
C ARG A 415 -8.69 -8.15 -0.97
N PRO A 416 -7.92 -7.42 -1.78
CA PRO A 416 -8.14 -7.45 -3.22
C PRO A 416 -7.84 -8.85 -3.77
N ARG A 417 -8.88 -9.47 -4.33
CA ARG A 417 -8.82 -10.78 -5.02
C ARG A 417 -8.69 -10.60 -6.53
N SER A 418 -9.32 -9.55 -7.01
CA SER A 418 -9.28 -9.15 -8.41
C SER A 418 -9.47 -7.65 -8.58
N GLY A 419 -9.18 -7.16 -9.77
CA GLY A 419 -9.35 -5.77 -10.16
C GLY A 419 -8.03 -5.02 -10.27
N TRP A 420 -8.15 -3.71 -10.47
CA TRP A 420 -7.04 -2.80 -10.69
C TRP A 420 -7.01 -1.71 -9.63
N TRP A 421 -5.81 -1.34 -9.21
CA TRP A 421 -5.53 -0.07 -8.54
C TRP A 421 -4.53 0.71 -9.37
N LEU A 422 -4.90 1.92 -9.74
CA LEU A 422 -4.05 2.85 -10.47
C LEU A 422 -3.97 4.13 -9.66
N GLN A 423 -2.76 4.65 -9.47
CA GLN A 423 -2.52 5.97 -8.92
C GLN A 423 -1.44 6.68 -9.73
N GLY A 424 -1.84 7.76 -10.41
CA GLY A 424 -0.94 8.67 -11.12
C GLY A 424 -0.80 9.99 -10.37
N GLU A 425 0.41 10.52 -10.34
CA GLU A 425 0.72 11.84 -9.81
C GLU A 425 1.65 12.58 -10.77
N TYR A 426 1.31 13.82 -11.06
CA TYR A 426 2.16 14.75 -11.79
C TYR A 426 2.35 16.00 -10.95
N GLU A 427 3.60 16.39 -10.74
CA GLU A 427 3.99 17.52 -9.92
C GLU A 427 4.91 18.44 -10.73
N VAL A 428 4.64 19.73 -10.69
CA VAL A 428 5.58 20.77 -11.14
C VAL A 428 5.92 21.67 -9.97
N GLY A 429 7.19 22.03 -9.86
CA GLY A 429 7.68 22.94 -8.83
C GLY A 429 8.57 24.01 -9.45
N ASP A 430 8.35 25.24 -9.05
CA ASP A 430 9.22 26.39 -9.30
C ASP A 430 9.64 26.94 -7.95
N GLY A 431 10.94 26.92 -7.65
CA GLY A 431 11.39 27.32 -6.32
C GLY A 431 12.78 27.93 -6.28
N ASP A 432 12.93 28.83 -5.31
CA ASP A 432 14.15 29.56 -4.99
C ASP A 432 14.84 28.88 -3.81
N HIS A 433 16.09 28.46 -4.01
CA HIS A 433 16.88 27.76 -2.99
C HIS A 433 17.74 28.74 -2.19
N ASP A 434 17.79 28.53 -0.88
CA ASP A 434 18.75 29.18 0.00
C ASP A 434 20.00 28.30 0.16
N THR A 435 19.79 26.99 0.34
CA THR A 435 20.86 25.99 0.53
C THR A 435 20.49 24.66 -0.10
N PHE A 436 21.43 24.02 -0.79
CA PHE A 436 21.32 22.62 -1.17
C PHE A 436 21.73 21.70 -0.02
N GLY A 437 20.97 20.61 0.14
CA GLY A 437 21.18 19.60 1.16
C GLY A 437 22.44 18.75 0.97
N THR A 438 22.56 17.69 1.76
CA THR A 438 23.68 16.73 1.72
C THR A 438 23.59 15.82 0.50
N GLU A 439 23.89 16.39 -0.67
CA GLU A 439 24.35 15.67 -1.87
C GLU A 439 25.88 15.44 -1.83
N ARG A 440 26.55 16.04 -0.84
CA ARG A 440 27.96 15.88 -0.46
C ARG A 440 28.04 15.78 1.07
N ALA A 441 29.22 15.58 1.63
CA ALA A 441 29.43 15.54 3.08
C ALA A 441 28.94 16.81 3.82
N THR A 442 28.87 17.95 3.14
CA THR A 442 28.40 19.23 3.70
C THR A 442 27.33 19.90 2.82
N PRO A 443 26.31 20.56 3.41
CA PRO A 443 25.37 21.41 2.68
C PRO A 443 26.08 22.57 1.97
N VAL A 444 25.56 22.97 0.81
CA VAL A 444 26.18 24.03 -0.01
C VAL A 444 25.22 25.22 -0.08
N PRO A 445 25.63 26.43 0.36
CA PRO A 445 24.87 27.65 0.15
C PRO A 445 24.64 27.90 -1.34
N SER A 446 23.42 28.31 -1.70
CA SER A 446 23.06 28.54 -3.09
C SER A 446 22.01 29.64 -3.21
N PRO A 447 22.23 30.81 -2.59
CA PRO A 447 21.24 31.88 -2.59
C PRO A 447 20.84 32.23 -4.02
N ASP A 448 19.54 32.48 -4.22
CA ASP A 448 18.94 32.90 -5.49
C ASP A 448 19.05 31.86 -6.62
N ARG A 449 19.36 30.60 -6.31
CA ARG A 449 19.33 29.53 -7.30
C ARG A 449 17.89 29.06 -7.53
N GLN A 450 17.34 29.41 -8.68
CA GLN A 450 16.06 28.87 -9.13
C GLN A 450 16.20 27.41 -9.59
N VAL A 451 15.23 26.59 -9.18
CA VAL A 451 15.08 25.20 -9.61
C VAL A 451 13.65 25.00 -10.08
N ARG A 452 13.49 24.64 -11.36
CA ARG A 452 12.20 24.29 -11.96
C ARG A 452 12.18 22.85 -12.38
N TYR A 453 11.23 22.07 -11.91
CA TYR A 453 11.15 20.64 -12.27
C TYR A 453 9.71 20.20 -12.57
N GLY A 454 9.60 19.17 -13.39
CA GLY A 454 8.40 18.35 -13.56
C GLY A 454 8.68 16.91 -13.18
N ARG A 455 7.88 16.33 -12.28
CA ARG A 455 8.01 14.97 -11.77
C ARG A 455 6.72 14.19 -12.00
N GLY A 456 6.85 12.92 -12.39
CA GLY A 456 5.74 11.99 -12.54
C GLY A 456 5.92 10.78 -11.63
N MET A 457 4.82 10.22 -11.15
CA MET A 457 4.76 8.96 -10.43
C MET A 457 3.55 8.15 -10.89
N LEU A 458 3.71 6.84 -11.01
CA LEU A 458 2.68 5.89 -11.43
C LEU A 458 2.80 4.61 -10.60
N ASP A 459 1.76 4.30 -9.81
CA ASP A 459 1.58 3.02 -9.12
C ASP A 459 0.42 2.28 -9.78
N LEU A 460 0.74 1.22 -10.51
CA LEU A 460 -0.22 0.36 -11.18
C LEU A 460 -0.20 -1.02 -10.54
N ARG A 461 -1.34 -1.50 -10.08
CA ARG A 461 -1.49 -2.81 -9.47
C ARG A 461 -2.62 -3.59 -10.12
N ARG A 462 -2.33 -4.85 -10.42
CA ARG A 462 -3.29 -5.83 -10.91
C ARG A 462 -3.34 -6.98 -9.94
N TYR A 463 -4.54 -7.30 -9.48
CA TYR A 463 -4.81 -8.46 -8.65
C TYR A 463 -5.50 -9.50 -9.50
N SER A 464 -4.94 -10.69 -9.68
CA SER A 464 -5.48 -11.70 -10.59
C SER A 464 -5.76 -12.99 -9.84
N ARG A 465 -7.04 -13.30 -9.67
CA ARG A 465 -7.48 -14.57 -9.09
C ARG A 465 -7.14 -15.72 -10.04
N LEU A 466 -6.46 -16.75 -9.55
CA LEU A 466 -6.18 -17.98 -10.30
C LEU A 466 -7.16 -19.09 -9.93
N SER A 467 -7.50 -19.19 -8.64
CA SER A 467 -8.45 -20.18 -8.12
C SER A 467 -9.19 -19.61 -6.90
N ARG A 468 -9.95 -20.46 -6.19
CA ARG A 468 -10.59 -20.04 -4.93
C ARG A 468 -9.60 -19.61 -3.85
N THR A 469 -8.44 -20.27 -3.80
CA THR A 469 -7.43 -20.07 -2.76
C THR A 469 -6.16 -19.41 -3.31
N ALA A 470 -5.97 -19.36 -4.62
CA ALA A 470 -4.75 -18.86 -5.25
C ALA A 470 -4.97 -17.58 -6.05
N GLN A 471 -4.01 -16.67 -5.98
CA GLN A 471 -3.98 -15.45 -6.77
C GLN A 471 -2.54 -15.03 -7.10
N VAL A 472 -2.40 -14.27 -8.18
CA VAL A 472 -1.16 -13.59 -8.56
C VAL A 472 -1.41 -12.10 -8.59
N ASN A 473 -0.61 -11.32 -7.88
CA ASN A 473 -0.69 -9.87 -7.96
C ASN A 473 0.59 -9.28 -8.51
N THR A 474 0.43 -8.25 -9.31
CA THR A 474 1.53 -7.55 -9.97
C THR A 474 1.43 -6.06 -9.64
N ARG A 475 2.54 -5.45 -9.25
CA ARG A 475 2.70 -4.01 -9.08
C ARG A 475 3.81 -3.49 -9.99
N VAL A 476 3.52 -2.40 -10.68
CA VAL A 476 4.48 -1.60 -11.43
C VAL A 476 4.51 -0.22 -10.79
N MET A 477 5.68 0.18 -10.32
CA MET A 477 5.94 1.51 -9.76
C MET A 477 6.99 2.19 -10.63
N VAL A 478 6.62 3.30 -11.26
CA VAL A 478 7.52 4.12 -12.08
C VAL A 478 7.45 5.54 -11.54
N GLY A 479 8.59 6.21 -11.47
CA GLY A 479 8.56 7.61 -11.07
C GLY A 479 9.88 8.33 -11.26
N GLY A 480 9.80 9.66 -11.25
CA GLY A 480 10.97 10.51 -11.32
C GLY A 480 10.81 11.77 -12.17
N LEU A 481 11.96 12.37 -12.49
CA LEU A 481 12.10 13.58 -13.29
C LEU A 481 11.60 13.37 -14.72
N LEU A 482 10.67 14.19 -15.17
CA LEU A 482 10.16 14.21 -16.55
C LEU A 482 10.80 15.31 -17.39
N HIS A 483 10.97 16.51 -16.82
CA HIS A 483 11.58 17.67 -17.47
C HIS A 483 12.06 18.70 -16.42
N GLY A 484 12.81 19.69 -16.88
CA GLY A 484 13.37 20.75 -16.04
C GLY A 484 14.71 20.39 -15.43
N ASP A 485 15.07 21.11 -14.38
CA ASP A 485 16.24 20.91 -13.55
C ASP A 485 16.14 19.60 -12.75
N ALA A 486 17.29 19.12 -12.28
CA ALA A 486 17.39 17.98 -11.39
C ALA A 486 16.50 18.14 -10.14
N LEU A 487 16.00 17.03 -9.58
CA LEU A 487 15.00 17.05 -8.52
C LEU A 487 15.57 17.52 -7.17
N PRO A 488 14.77 18.26 -6.37
CA PRO A 488 15.14 18.61 -5.00
C PRO A 488 15.31 17.36 -4.17
N LEU A 489 16.17 17.41 -3.16
CA LEU A 489 16.50 16.22 -2.37
C LEU A 489 15.24 15.61 -1.73
N GLN A 490 14.23 16.45 -1.42
CA GLN A 490 12.90 16.08 -0.93
C GLN A 490 12.00 15.36 -1.95
N ARG A 491 12.42 15.23 -3.21
CA ARG A 491 11.65 14.60 -4.30
C ARG A 491 12.40 13.49 -5.03
N ARG A 492 13.65 13.25 -4.64
CA ARG A 492 14.44 12.11 -5.12
C ARG A 492 13.92 10.80 -4.54
N LEU A 493 14.30 9.71 -5.18
CA LEU A 493 13.69 8.40 -4.99
C LEU A 493 14.71 7.35 -4.57
N SER A 494 14.22 6.28 -3.96
CA SER A 494 15.00 5.08 -3.71
C SER A 494 14.17 3.81 -3.76
N LEU A 495 14.82 2.69 -4.00
CA LEU A 495 14.18 1.39 -4.14
C LEU A 495 14.63 0.39 -3.05
N SER A 496 15.39 0.81 -2.05
CA SER A 496 15.85 -0.08 -0.98
C SER A 496 14.85 -0.14 0.18
N GLY A 497 14.73 -1.30 0.83
CA GLY A 497 13.89 -1.50 2.00
C GLY A 497 12.66 -2.39 1.81
N PRO A 498 11.94 -2.68 2.91
CA PRO A 498 10.89 -3.70 2.96
C PRO A 498 9.59 -3.32 2.21
N GLY A 499 9.46 -2.06 1.77
CA GLY A 499 8.33 -1.57 0.96
C GLY A 499 8.63 -1.40 -0.53
N ALA A 500 9.88 -1.67 -0.95
CA ALA A 500 10.36 -1.52 -2.31
C ALA A 500 11.01 -2.83 -2.78
N ASN A 501 12.35 -2.89 -2.85
CA ASN A 501 13.08 -4.11 -3.17
C ASN A 501 13.51 -4.84 -1.88
N THR A 502 12.72 -5.84 -1.49
CA THR A 502 12.73 -6.35 -0.11
C THR A 502 13.92 -7.22 0.28
N GLY A 503 14.69 -7.73 -0.68
CA GLY A 503 15.97 -8.38 -0.40
C GLY A 503 17.12 -7.43 -0.07
N PHE A 504 16.92 -6.12 -0.20
CA PHE A 504 17.91 -5.08 0.11
C PHE A 504 17.42 -4.24 1.29
N GLY A 505 18.22 -4.13 2.34
CA GLY A 505 17.82 -3.35 3.51
C GLY A 505 17.69 -1.86 3.19
N PHE A 506 16.82 -1.20 3.95
CA PHE A 506 16.53 0.21 3.77
C PHE A 506 17.77 1.04 4.09
N ARG A 507 18.19 1.89 3.14
CA ARG A 507 19.35 2.78 3.28
C ARG A 507 20.58 2.08 3.84
N GLU A 508 20.86 0.87 3.36
CA GLU A 508 22.03 0.11 3.78
C GLU A 508 23.31 0.87 3.44
N ARG A 509 24.24 0.87 4.40
CA ARG A 509 25.61 1.36 4.20
C ARG A 509 26.33 0.42 3.26
N VAL A 510 26.66 0.91 2.08
CA VAL A 510 27.37 0.15 1.04
C VAL A 510 28.59 0.92 0.60
N THR A 511 29.71 0.20 0.46
CA THR A 511 31.01 0.74 0.05
C THR A 511 31.20 0.69 -1.47
N THR A 512 30.17 0.30 -2.22
CA THR A 512 30.13 0.24 -3.68
C THR A 512 28.95 1.06 -4.18
N PRO A 513 29.02 1.66 -5.38
CA PRO A 513 27.90 2.40 -5.96
C PRO A 513 26.60 1.58 -5.96
N ASP A 514 25.53 2.16 -5.41
CA ASP A 514 24.24 1.49 -5.27
C ASP A 514 23.24 1.98 -6.32
N ARG A 515 22.67 1.04 -7.07
CA ARG A 515 21.66 1.32 -8.10
C ARG A 515 20.25 1.49 -7.54
N LEU A 516 20.00 1.12 -6.29
CA LEU A 516 18.69 1.33 -5.65
C LEU A 516 18.58 2.70 -4.99
N GLN A 517 19.70 3.28 -4.56
CA GLN A 517 19.74 4.59 -3.90
C GLN A 517 20.38 5.68 -4.75
N CYS A 518 21.10 5.29 -5.82
CA CYS A 518 21.90 6.18 -6.66
C CYS A 518 22.99 6.93 -5.89
N SER A 519 23.48 6.33 -4.80
CA SER A 519 24.58 6.84 -4.00
C SER A 519 25.92 6.28 -4.49
N ALA A 520 26.95 7.12 -4.41
CA ALA A 520 28.34 6.70 -4.60
C ALA A 520 28.82 5.86 -3.40
N ALA A 521 30.06 5.35 -3.48
CA ALA A 521 30.70 4.61 -2.38
C ALA A 521 30.94 5.45 -1.10
N GLU A 522 30.74 6.77 -1.16
CA GLU A 522 30.85 7.67 -0.02
C GLU A 522 29.63 7.56 0.90
N LEU A 523 29.89 7.36 2.20
CA LEU A 523 28.87 7.29 3.24
C LEU A 523 28.42 8.70 3.62
N LEU A 524 27.32 9.15 3.03
CA LEU A 524 26.69 10.41 3.37
C LEU A 524 25.91 10.31 4.71
N PRO A 525 25.94 11.35 5.56
CA PRO A 525 25.05 11.46 6.73
C PRO A 525 23.59 11.18 6.37
N GLY A 526 22.96 10.27 7.10
CA GLY A 526 21.58 9.84 6.88
C GLY A 526 21.27 9.06 5.59
N LEU A 527 22.22 8.95 4.65
CA LEU A 527 22.11 8.19 3.39
C LEU A 527 20.85 8.55 2.56
N PRO A 528 20.73 9.79 2.06
CA PRO A 528 19.53 10.25 1.36
C PRO A 528 19.23 9.50 0.07
N ALA A 529 17.98 9.61 -0.39
CA ALA A 529 17.57 9.24 -1.74
C ALA A 529 18.24 10.12 -2.78
N LEU A 530 18.91 9.52 -3.76
CA LEU A 530 19.57 10.28 -4.82
C LEU A 530 19.06 9.95 -6.22
N CYS A 531 18.17 8.98 -6.41
CA CYS A 531 17.71 8.67 -7.76
C CYS A 531 16.74 9.74 -8.29
N ASP A 532 17.00 10.21 -9.51
CA ASP A 532 16.08 11.10 -10.23
C ASP A 532 14.93 10.32 -10.84
N ARG A 533 15.17 9.07 -11.23
CA ARG A 533 14.20 8.17 -11.87
C ARG A 533 14.32 6.77 -11.32
N MET A 534 13.21 6.05 -11.32
CA MET A 534 13.14 4.66 -10.88
C MET A 534 12.04 3.88 -11.60
N VAL A 535 12.28 2.57 -11.68
CA VAL A 535 11.28 1.56 -12.05
C VAL A 535 11.38 0.39 -11.08
N LEU A 536 10.24 -0.11 -10.65
CA LEU A 536 10.10 -1.30 -9.82
C LEU A 536 8.93 -2.13 -10.35
N LEU A 537 9.19 -3.42 -10.54
CA LEU A 537 8.21 -4.45 -10.78
C LEU A 537 8.22 -5.38 -9.57
N SER A 538 7.04 -5.62 -9.02
CA SER A 538 6.86 -6.63 -7.99
C SER A 538 5.77 -7.60 -8.40
N MET A 539 5.98 -8.87 -8.12
CA MET A 539 5.00 -9.93 -8.35
C MET A 539 4.89 -10.79 -7.10
N ASP A 540 3.67 -11.11 -6.70
CA ASP A 540 3.38 -12.08 -5.65
C ASP A 540 2.49 -13.21 -6.18
N TYR A 541 2.75 -14.42 -5.71
CA TYR A 541 1.84 -15.57 -5.81
C TYR A 541 1.39 -15.89 -4.40
N ARG A 542 0.08 -15.86 -4.15
CA ARG A 542 -0.48 -16.11 -2.83
C ARG A 542 -1.38 -17.32 -2.84
N HIS A 543 -1.37 -18.06 -1.73
CA HIS A 543 -2.26 -19.18 -1.51
C HIS A 543 -2.84 -19.14 -0.08
N ASP A 544 -4.16 -19.13 0.03
CA ASP A 544 -4.87 -19.19 1.30
C ASP A 544 -4.81 -20.60 1.92
N ILE A 545 -4.71 -20.65 3.24
CA ILE A 545 -4.78 -21.89 4.03
C ILE A 545 -5.88 -21.72 5.08
N ASN A 546 -7.00 -22.39 4.86
CA ASN A 546 -8.17 -22.27 5.73
C ASN A 546 -7.97 -22.92 7.12
N TRP A 547 -7.20 -24.02 7.23
CA TRP A 547 -6.96 -24.71 8.51
C TRP A 547 -5.99 -23.98 9.46
N LEU A 548 -5.22 -23.02 8.96
CA LEU A 548 -4.25 -22.28 9.77
C LEU A 548 -4.94 -21.41 10.83
N VAL A 549 -6.20 -21.02 10.58
CA VAL A 549 -7.04 -20.20 11.47
C VAL A 549 -7.58 -21.03 12.64
N ASP A 550 -7.85 -22.31 12.40
CA ASP A 550 -8.37 -23.25 13.41
C ASP A 550 -7.31 -23.58 14.49
N LEU A 551 -6.03 -23.60 14.12
CA LEU A 551 -4.91 -23.86 15.04
C LEU A 551 -4.69 -22.79 16.11
N PHE A 552 -5.10 -21.55 15.85
CA PHE A 552 -4.97 -20.43 16.80
C PHE A 552 -6.27 -20.16 17.58
N GLY A 553 -7.20 -21.13 17.66
CA GLY A 553 -8.40 -21.04 18.51
C GLY A 553 -9.53 -20.20 17.93
N GLY A 554 -9.62 -20.10 16.60
CA GLY A 554 -10.48 -19.16 15.88
C GLY A 554 -12.00 -19.32 16.00
N ALA A 555 -12.52 -20.37 16.65
CA ALA A 555 -13.97 -20.61 16.68
C ALA A 555 -14.73 -19.87 17.81
N ARG A 556 -14.07 -19.42 18.89
CA ARG A 556 -14.76 -18.78 20.05
C ARG A 556 -14.46 -17.30 20.28
N MET A 557 -13.34 -16.78 19.76
CA MET A 557 -12.98 -15.36 19.93
C MET A 557 -13.32 -14.47 18.72
N ILE A 558 -13.94 -15.06 17.69
CA ILE A 558 -13.99 -14.50 16.34
C ILE A 558 -15.42 -14.61 15.74
N GLN A 559 -16.45 -14.44 16.56
CA GLN A 559 -17.85 -14.37 16.09
C GLN A 559 -18.33 -12.94 15.77
N THR A 560 -17.46 -11.95 15.91
CA THR A 560 -17.70 -10.57 15.47
C THR A 560 -16.77 -10.24 14.31
N ASP A 561 -17.29 -10.33 13.09
CA ASP A 561 -16.82 -9.63 11.87
C ASP A 561 -15.33 -9.81 11.45
N ARG A 562 -14.61 -10.74 12.06
CA ARG A 562 -13.18 -10.96 11.85
C ARG A 562 -12.99 -12.27 11.09
N SER A 563 -13.08 -12.29 9.77
CA SER A 563 -12.55 -13.45 9.04
C SER A 563 -11.03 -13.47 9.21
N GLY A 564 -10.54 -14.18 10.23
CA GLY A 564 -9.15 -14.59 10.31
C GLY A 564 -8.86 -15.42 9.07
N TYR A 565 -7.87 -15.03 8.27
CA TYR A 565 -7.40 -15.81 7.15
C TYR A 565 -5.89 -15.99 7.31
N GLY A 566 -5.42 -17.20 7.03
CA GLY A 566 -4.02 -17.55 6.98
C GLY A 566 -3.63 -17.88 5.55
N GLY A 567 -2.39 -17.65 5.18
CA GLY A 567 -1.88 -18.03 3.87
C GLY A 567 -0.37 -17.93 3.79
N TRP A 568 0.17 -18.41 2.68
CA TRP A 568 1.56 -18.16 2.33
C TRP A 568 1.64 -17.46 0.98
N LEU A 569 2.77 -16.81 0.75
CA LEU A 569 3.06 -16.21 -0.53
C LEU A 569 4.53 -16.33 -0.90
N LEU A 570 4.79 -16.35 -2.20
CA LEU A 570 6.10 -16.19 -2.80
C LEU A 570 6.11 -14.89 -3.56
N PHE A 571 7.22 -14.17 -3.53
CA PHE A 571 7.31 -12.88 -4.20
C PHE A 571 8.68 -12.66 -4.84
N THR A 572 8.70 -11.75 -5.82
CA THR A 572 9.91 -11.25 -6.45
C THR A 572 9.78 -9.74 -6.65
N ASP A 573 10.90 -9.04 -6.44
CA ASP A 573 11.03 -7.61 -6.70
C ASP A 573 12.17 -7.39 -7.67
N VAL A 574 11.92 -6.65 -8.74
CA VAL A 574 12.89 -6.32 -9.77
C VAL A 574 12.86 -4.82 -9.97
N GLY A 575 13.95 -4.12 -9.69
CA GLY A 575 13.96 -2.66 -9.78
C GLY A 575 15.32 -2.05 -10.05
N ARG A 576 15.29 -0.81 -10.52
CA ARG A 576 16.48 0.02 -10.74
C ARG A 576 16.14 1.50 -10.64
N GLY A 577 17.01 2.24 -9.95
CA GLY A 577 17.06 3.70 -9.98
C GLY A 577 18.23 4.20 -10.83
N TRP A 578 18.13 5.44 -11.31
CA TRP A 578 19.24 6.13 -11.95
C TRP A 578 19.15 7.65 -11.77
N LEU A 579 20.30 8.29 -11.88
CA LEU A 579 20.47 9.74 -11.84
C LEU A 579 20.47 10.26 -13.28
N HIS A 580 19.65 11.27 -13.58
CA HIS A 580 19.59 11.85 -14.92
C HIS A 580 20.50 13.08 -15.02
N SER A 581 20.58 13.88 -13.95
CA SER A 581 21.42 15.07 -13.94
C SER A 581 21.88 15.36 -12.51
N PRO A 582 23.15 15.05 -12.16
CA PRO A 582 23.69 15.46 -10.87
C PRO A 582 23.68 16.99 -10.76
N ARG A 583 23.15 17.54 -9.65
CA ARG A 583 23.19 18.98 -9.36
C ARG A 583 24.57 19.47 -8.93
N ALA A 584 25.27 18.63 -8.20
CA ALA A 584 26.67 18.84 -7.84
C ALA A 584 27.51 17.79 -8.56
N ALA A 585 28.74 18.12 -8.95
CA ALA A 585 29.70 17.10 -9.39
C ALA A 585 29.90 16.10 -8.24
N GLN A 586 29.20 14.97 -8.30
CA GLN A 586 29.35 13.83 -7.41
C GLN A 586 30.20 12.77 -8.13
N PRO A 587 30.88 11.87 -7.39
CA PRO A 587 31.38 10.60 -7.93
C PRO A 587 30.25 9.60 -8.25
N ALA A 588 28.99 10.04 -8.35
CA ALA A 588 27.89 9.20 -8.79
C ALA A 588 28.11 8.84 -10.26
N THR A 589 28.32 7.55 -10.51
CA THR A 589 28.36 6.99 -11.87
C THR A 589 27.15 7.53 -12.64
N THR A 590 27.39 8.29 -13.71
CA THR A 590 26.37 8.64 -14.70
C THR A 590 25.85 7.33 -15.27
N ALA A 591 24.86 6.75 -14.61
CA ALA A 591 24.34 5.45 -14.95
C ALA A 591 23.27 5.70 -16.00
N ASP A 592 23.65 5.56 -17.27
CA ASP A 592 22.73 5.62 -18.41
C ASP A 592 21.45 4.84 -18.13
N SER A 593 20.36 5.27 -18.77
CA SER A 593 19.06 4.58 -18.79
C SER A 593 19.24 3.07 -18.91
N PRO A 594 18.42 2.23 -18.27
CA PRO A 594 18.57 0.78 -18.31
C PRO A 594 18.77 0.23 -19.72
N ARG A 595 20.01 -0.21 -20.00
CA ARG A 595 20.34 -1.04 -21.16
C ARG A 595 20.51 -2.46 -20.64
N GLY A 596 19.56 -3.35 -20.98
CA GLY A 596 19.58 -4.77 -20.64
C GLY A 596 19.09 -5.14 -19.23
N PHE A 597 18.74 -6.41 -19.04
CA PHE A 597 18.25 -6.98 -17.77
C PHE A 597 19.33 -7.05 -16.69
N GLU A 598 20.61 -7.13 -17.06
CA GLU A 598 21.76 -7.19 -16.13
C GLU A 598 21.91 -5.95 -15.24
N ALA A 599 21.22 -4.87 -15.61
CA ALA A 599 21.26 -3.65 -14.85
C ALA A 599 20.25 -3.59 -13.70
N LEU A 600 19.28 -4.50 -13.69
CA LEU A 600 18.21 -4.59 -12.69
C LEU A 600 18.73 -5.29 -11.44
N GLN A 601 18.29 -4.82 -10.28
CA GLN A 601 18.50 -5.53 -9.02
C GLN A 601 17.25 -6.33 -8.67
N THR A 602 17.44 -7.61 -8.40
CA THR A 602 16.35 -8.55 -8.15
C THR A 602 16.43 -9.12 -6.74
N SER A 603 15.30 -9.31 -6.10
CA SER A 603 15.19 -10.14 -4.89
C SER A 603 14.03 -11.11 -5.01
N VAL A 604 14.15 -12.22 -4.29
CA VAL A 604 13.11 -13.24 -4.18
C VAL A 604 12.85 -13.53 -2.70
N GLY A 605 11.61 -13.88 -2.38
CA GLY A 605 11.26 -14.18 -1.01
C GLY A 605 9.98 -14.97 -0.84
N ALA A 606 9.71 -15.30 0.41
CA ALA A 606 8.53 -16.02 0.85
C ALA A 606 7.97 -15.34 2.11
N GLY A 607 6.68 -15.54 2.38
CA GLY A 607 6.06 -15.02 3.59
C GLY A 607 4.87 -15.85 4.03
N LEU A 608 4.53 -15.69 5.31
CA LEU A 608 3.32 -16.22 5.93
C LEU A 608 2.45 -15.02 6.34
N GLU A 609 1.21 -14.98 5.84
CA GLU A 609 0.22 -13.96 6.19
C GLU A 609 -0.78 -14.52 7.20
N LEU A 610 -1.10 -13.69 8.21
CA LEU A 610 -2.11 -13.93 9.24
C LEU A 610 -2.91 -12.64 9.40
N GLY A 611 -4.16 -12.65 8.94
CA GLY A 611 -4.95 -11.43 8.88
C GLY A 611 -4.26 -10.36 8.03
N GLN A 612 -4.22 -9.10 8.48
CA GLN A 612 -3.66 -8.02 7.65
C GLN A 612 -2.14 -7.96 7.65
N GLY A 613 -1.45 -8.75 8.49
CA GLY A 613 0.01 -8.74 8.61
C GLY A 613 0.65 -10.08 8.27
N GLY A 614 1.97 -10.13 8.35
CA GLY A 614 2.73 -11.35 8.09
C GLY A 614 4.22 -11.24 8.41
N ILE A 615 4.88 -12.39 8.37
CA ILE A 615 6.34 -12.51 8.49
C ILE A 615 6.89 -12.90 7.14
N TYR A 616 7.95 -12.22 6.71
CA TYR A 616 8.52 -12.34 5.38
C TYR A 616 10.02 -12.56 5.47
N VAL A 617 10.53 -13.28 4.48
CA VAL A 617 11.94 -13.56 4.29
C VAL A 617 12.31 -13.28 2.83
N ALA A 618 13.37 -12.51 2.59
CA ALA A 618 13.80 -12.12 1.25
C ALA A 618 15.31 -12.21 1.07
N LYS A 619 15.75 -12.56 -0.13
CA LYS A 619 17.16 -12.64 -0.51
C LYS A 619 17.41 -11.87 -1.80
N ALA A 620 18.41 -10.99 -1.78
CA ALA A 620 18.93 -10.34 -2.97
C ALA A 620 19.64 -11.34 -3.89
N LEU A 621 19.33 -11.30 -5.18
CA LEU A 621 20.00 -12.06 -6.23
C LEU A 621 21.13 -11.23 -6.83
N GLY A 622 22.24 -11.89 -7.21
CA GLY A 622 23.43 -11.21 -7.74
C GLY A 622 24.22 -10.39 -6.73
N ALA A 623 23.82 -10.41 -5.45
CA ALA A 623 24.58 -9.83 -4.35
C ALA A 623 25.70 -10.78 -3.85
N PRO A 624 26.76 -10.25 -3.23
CA PRO A 624 27.81 -11.08 -2.62
C PRO A 624 27.22 -12.10 -1.63
N PRO A 625 27.78 -13.32 -1.52
CA PRO A 625 27.29 -14.35 -0.61
C PRO A 625 27.28 -13.94 0.87
N SER A 626 28.10 -12.94 1.24
CA SER A 626 28.13 -12.35 2.58
C SER A 626 26.87 -11.53 2.92
N ARG A 627 26.08 -11.12 1.92
CA ARG A 627 24.80 -10.47 2.16
C ARG A 627 23.79 -11.50 2.65
N GLY A 628 23.40 -11.34 3.92
CA GLY A 628 22.43 -12.20 4.58
C GLY A 628 21.02 -12.09 4.00
N VAL A 629 20.15 -12.96 4.50
CA VAL A 629 18.72 -12.95 4.18
C VAL A 629 18.04 -11.88 5.05
N GLN A 630 17.14 -11.10 4.46
CA GLN A 630 16.34 -10.10 5.17
C GLN A 630 15.11 -10.78 5.77
N VAL A 631 14.85 -10.56 7.05
CA VAL A 631 13.65 -11.02 7.75
C VAL A 631 12.92 -9.80 8.27
N PHE A 632 11.63 -9.69 7.96
CA PHE A 632 10.82 -8.53 8.37
C PHE A 632 9.38 -8.90 8.63
N VAL A 633 8.73 -8.09 9.47
CA VAL A 633 7.31 -8.21 9.81
C VAL A 633 6.57 -7.06 9.18
N ARG A 634 5.42 -7.33 8.55
CA ARG A 634 4.52 -6.30 8.05
C ARG A 634 3.18 -6.35 8.78
N LEU A 635 2.62 -5.19 9.06
CA LEU A 635 1.30 -5.04 9.69
C LEU A 635 0.17 -4.88 8.67
N VAL A 636 0.54 -4.51 7.45
CA VAL A 636 -0.36 -4.40 6.30
C VAL A 636 0.13 -5.37 5.23
N ARG A 637 -0.80 -5.97 4.50
CA ARG A 637 -0.49 -6.92 3.44
C ARG A 637 0.36 -6.28 2.36
N ARG A 638 1.19 -7.11 1.75
CA ARG A 638 2.06 -6.70 0.67
C ARG A 638 1.24 -6.49 -0.61
N TYR A 639 0.78 -5.26 -0.86
CA TYR A 639 -0.14 -4.85 -1.94
C TYR A 639 -1.60 -5.18 -1.69
#